data_AF-A0A183BX52-F1
#
_entry.id   AF-A0A183BX52-F1
#
_cell.length_a   1.000
_cell.length_b   1.000
_cell.length_c   1.000
_cell.angle_alpha   90.00
_cell.angle_beta   90.00
_cell.angle_gamma   90.00
#
_symmetry.space_group_name_H-M   'P 1'
#
loop_
_entity.id
_entity.type
_entity.pdbx_description
1 polymer ?
#
loop_
_entity_poly.entity_id
_entity_poly.type
_entity_poly.pdbx_seq_one_letter_code
_entity_poly.pdbx_strand_id
1 'polypeptide(L)'
;MINRFIRNFLNGQHIIHKIQHVQTVRRTFLHQCIKNECPAAVLSWGARMASSNRPSQRSKLLDDYRNKRTANLQLIDLSEHVVEFALDPLGSSFIKQKLGRANPTEKAQLVDELRGHVLKLALHKCGNHVIQKALETVDKASQIEITNELSAQVLLLSLHKYGNLVIRRVLEHCAEQQKRHVLEQLHGNVLSLVTDQYGNYVIQHQKLGRANPTEKAQLVDELRGHVLKLALHKCGNHVIQKALETVDKASQIEITNELSAQVLLLSLHKYGNLVIRRVLEHCAEQQKRHVLEQLHGNVLSLVTDQYGNYVIQHVLEHGLPEDREPIVRSLQKNITSISVHEYGCRVIQLVLKHCTEQQKRPLLEQLHENLFALVTDQYGNYVIQHVIEHGLPEDRERIVRSLQGDIMKYAQDKFALNVILKCFIGGTADQKKALFDNICGGGPKTLQNAQQLMADEFGTHVIQKFFEYGTDDQKAQLVEALRGHVLTLALKMYGSHVIQKALKSVDKALQIEIIEELTPRLCVIKCIKDQYGSSVMGTIIELIEPQRLQFVVDAILSSPSDSVASLSLHEYGNLVIQRVLEHCTEQQKRPLLEQLLGNVPTLVTDQYGSFVIRHVLEHGLPEDREPIVRSLHENVLTLVTDKYGSFVIRHVIEHGLPEDRERIVRSLHGDIMKNTHLHSFCDVIIKCLVFGTTEQKNALIDQVCADNGSGQPPLLQMMKQQFAKDVVQKMLNVADSARRQKMISLAKRARAAQPTSKKGRNRKTGNGCVPLIID
;
A
#
# COMPACT_ATOMS: atom_id res chain seq x y z
N MET A 1 55.26 29.74 -52.79
CA MET A 1 55.34 28.69 -51.74
C MET A 1 55.30 29.29 -50.33
N ILE A 2 56.05 30.35 -50.04
CA ILE A 2 56.10 31.05 -48.72
C ILE A 2 54.74 31.62 -48.27
N ASN A 3 53.96 32.24 -49.16
CA ASN A 3 52.62 32.77 -48.83
C ASN A 3 51.58 31.69 -48.46
N ARG A 4 51.77 30.42 -48.86
CA ARG A 4 50.91 29.30 -48.48
C ARG A 4 51.26 28.77 -47.08
N PHE A 5 52.53 28.87 -46.71
CA PHE A 5 53.03 28.48 -45.39
C PHE A 5 52.61 29.49 -44.30
N ILE A 6 52.68 30.79 -44.59
CA ILE A 6 52.22 31.86 -43.66
C ILE A 6 50.70 31.77 -43.41
N ARG A 7 49.91 31.46 -44.44
CA ARG A 7 48.45 31.31 -44.32
C ARG A 7 48.04 30.07 -43.49
N ASN A 8 48.80 28.97 -43.60
CA ASN A 8 48.59 27.77 -42.80
C ASN A 8 49.09 27.93 -41.35
N PHE A 9 50.16 28.70 -41.12
CA PHE A 9 50.67 29.00 -39.79
C PHE A 9 49.72 29.94 -38.99
N LEU A 10 49.16 30.96 -39.66
CA LEU A 10 48.16 31.86 -39.06
C LEU A 10 46.83 31.13 -38.76
N ASN A 11 46.40 30.19 -39.62
CA ASN A 11 45.24 29.34 -39.34
C ASN A 11 45.50 28.36 -38.17
N GLY A 12 46.74 27.87 -38.02
CA GLY A 12 47.14 27.01 -36.90
C GLY A 12 47.11 27.75 -35.54
N GLN A 13 47.57 29.00 -35.48
CA GLN A 13 47.50 29.81 -34.26
C GLN A 13 46.07 30.21 -33.90
N HIS A 14 45.19 30.44 -34.88
CA HIS A 14 43.78 30.74 -34.65
C HIS A 14 42.99 29.53 -34.12
N ILE A 15 43.42 28.31 -34.42
CA ILE A 15 42.87 27.04 -33.90
C ILE A 15 43.37 26.79 -32.46
N ILE A 16 44.64 27.06 -32.16
CA ILE A 16 45.20 26.90 -30.80
C ILE A 16 44.57 27.91 -29.81
N HIS A 17 44.35 29.16 -30.24
CA HIS A 17 43.67 30.17 -29.40
C HIS A 17 42.18 29.82 -29.18
N LYS A 18 41.51 29.17 -30.15
CA LYS A 18 40.15 28.63 -29.99
C LYS A 18 40.12 27.40 -29.05
N ILE A 19 41.11 26.51 -29.10
CA ILE A 19 41.20 25.35 -28.22
C ILE A 19 41.48 25.77 -26.76
N GLN A 20 42.32 26.79 -26.54
CA GLN A 20 42.57 27.33 -25.20
C GLN A 20 41.36 28.12 -24.65
N HIS A 21 40.61 28.84 -25.50
CA HIS A 21 39.35 29.48 -25.08
C HIS A 21 38.24 28.45 -24.77
N VAL A 22 38.21 27.32 -25.48
CA VAL A 22 37.27 26.19 -25.22
C VAL A 22 37.64 25.42 -23.94
N GLN A 23 38.93 25.30 -23.60
CA GLN A 23 39.37 24.66 -22.35
C GLN A 23 39.10 25.54 -21.10
N THR A 24 39.19 26.86 -21.21
CA THR A 24 38.87 27.78 -20.09
C THR A 24 37.36 27.87 -19.85
N VAL A 25 36.53 27.89 -20.91
CA VAL A 25 35.06 27.82 -20.77
C VAL A 25 34.59 26.44 -20.25
N ARG A 26 35.28 25.35 -20.62
CA ARG A 26 35.03 23.98 -20.10
C ARG A 26 35.21 23.87 -18.59
N ARG A 27 36.19 24.56 -17.98
CA ARG A 27 36.46 24.46 -16.54
C ARG A 27 35.48 25.25 -15.69
N THR A 28 35.04 26.41 -16.17
CA THR A 28 34.05 27.27 -15.50
C THR A 28 32.64 26.68 -15.58
N PHE A 29 32.30 25.99 -16.69
CA PHE A 29 31.02 25.28 -16.86
C PHE A 29 30.98 23.95 -16.06
N LEU A 30 32.12 23.23 -15.96
CA LEU A 30 32.24 22.01 -15.14
C LEU A 30 31.91 22.25 -13.66
N HIS A 31 32.27 23.41 -13.12
CA HIS A 31 32.01 23.73 -11.71
C HIS A 31 30.54 24.09 -11.44
N GLN A 32 29.79 24.50 -12.48
CA GLN A 32 28.35 24.81 -12.43
C GLN A 32 27.48 23.54 -12.55
N CYS A 33 27.87 22.59 -13.41
CA CYS A 33 27.14 21.32 -13.57
C CYS A 33 27.27 20.37 -12.36
N ILE A 34 28.31 20.49 -11.53
CA ILE A 34 28.45 19.72 -10.28
C ILE A 34 27.54 20.28 -9.17
N LYS A 35 27.02 21.51 -9.31
CA LYS A 35 26.26 22.21 -8.26
C LYS A 35 24.74 22.21 -8.38
N ASN A 36 24.11 21.44 -9.28
CA ASN A 36 22.64 21.49 -9.47
C ASN A 36 22.09 22.91 -9.69
N GLU A 37 22.87 23.82 -10.29
CA GLU A 37 22.42 25.19 -10.56
C GLU A 37 22.16 25.37 -12.06
N CYS A 38 20.90 25.65 -12.40
CA CYS A 38 20.49 26.11 -13.74
C CYS A 38 21.27 27.39 -14.12
N PRO A 39 21.51 27.64 -15.43
CA PRO A 39 22.09 28.91 -15.88
C PRO A 39 21.29 30.10 -15.34
N ALA A 40 21.97 31.09 -14.75
CA ALA A 40 21.36 32.26 -14.08
C ALA A 40 20.37 33.04 -14.98
N ALA A 41 20.49 32.95 -16.31
CA ALA A 41 19.54 33.51 -17.27
C ALA A 41 18.13 32.92 -17.12
N VAL A 42 18.01 31.61 -16.84
CA VAL A 42 16.73 30.88 -16.69
C VAL A 42 16.06 31.18 -15.33
N LEU A 43 16.86 31.32 -14.27
CA LEU A 43 16.38 31.70 -12.94
C LEU A 43 15.90 33.16 -12.88
N SER A 44 16.52 34.07 -13.63
CA SER A 44 16.11 35.49 -13.66
C SER A 44 14.72 35.71 -14.27
N TRP A 45 14.28 34.83 -15.18
CA TRP A 45 12.94 34.88 -15.77
C TRP A 45 11.87 34.25 -14.86
N GLY A 46 12.21 33.15 -14.17
CA GLY A 46 11.34 32.58 -13.13
C GLY A 46 11.05 33.57 -11.99
N ALA A 47 12.04 34.37 -11.60
CA ALA A 47 11.90 35.41 -10.58
C ALA A 47 11.11 36.64 -11.07
N ARG A 48 11.19 37.00 -12.36
CA ARG A 48 10.39 38.11 -12.94
C ARG A 48 8.91 37.77 -13.15
N MET A 49 8.55 36.50 -13.37
CA MET A 49 7.14 36.10 -13.45
C MET A 49 6.50 35.87 -12.07
N ALA A 50 7.29 35.48 -11.06
CA ALA A 50 6.82 35.29 -9.68
C ALA A 50 6.36 36.59 -8.99
N SER A 51 6.71 37.78 -9.51
CA SER A 51 6.32 39.07 -8.92
C SER A 51 5.00 39.65 -9.44
N SER A 52 4.26 38.94 -10.30
CA SER A 52 2.99 39.41 -10.85
C SER A 52 1.72 38.84 -10.17
N ASN A 53 1.84 38.21 -9.00
CA ASN A 53 0.68 37.75 -8.23
C ASN A 53 0.12 38.86 -7.33
N ARG A 54 -0.61 39.81 -7.92
CA ARG A 54 -1.71 40.49 -7.21
C ARG A 54 -3.01 39.71 -7.48
N PRO A 55 -3.87 39.46 -6.49
CA PRO A 55 -5.16 38.85 -6.76
C PRO A 55 -6.03 39.85 -7.53
N SER A 56 -6.21 39.63 -8.83
CA SER A 56 -7.36 40.23 -9.53
C SER A 56 -8.62 39.67 -8.87
N GLN A 57 -9.62 40.53 -8.62
CA GLN A 57 -10.95 40.07 -8.19
C GLN A 57 -11.42 38.97 -9.14
N ARG A 58 -11.84 37.83 -8.57
CA ARG A 58 -12.45 36.73 -9.34
C ARG A 58 -13.74 37.23 -9.97
N SER A 59 -14.04 36.74 -11.17
CA SER A 59 -15.32 37.08 -11.78
C SER A 59 -16.47 36.50 -10.98
N LYS A 60 -17.58 37.24 -10.99
CA LYS A 60 -18.84 36.80 -10.40
C LYS A 60 -19.28 35.45 -10.99
N LEU A 61 -19.01 35.22 -12.27
CA LEU A 61 -19.34 33.97 -12.96
C LEU A 61 -18.58 32.76 -12.39
N LEU A 62 -17.27 32.89 -12.16
CA LEU A 62 -16.47 31.82 -11.58
C LEU A 62 -16.86 31.55 -10.11
N ASP A 63 -17.13 32.60 -9.33
CA ASP A 63 -17.59 32.44 -7.94
C ASP A 63 -18.99 31.80 -7.87
N ASP A 64 -19.91 32.16 -8.76
CA ASP A 64 -21.24 31.54 -8.83
C ASP A 64 -21.16 30.07 -9.28
N TYR A 65 -20.26 29.72 -10.21
CA TYR A 65 -20.00 28.33 -10.61
C TYR A 65 -19.46 27.49 -9.45
N ARG A 66 -18.47 28.00 -8.70
CA ARG A 66 -17.89 27.30 -7.54
C ARG A 66 -18.92 27.07 -6.43
N ASN A 67 -19.84 28.00 -6.25
CA ASN A 67 -20.91 27.92 -5.25
C ASN A 67 -22.16 27.15 -5.74
N LYS A 68 -22.08 26.45 -6.88
CA LYS A 68 -23.19 25.71 -7.51
C LYS A 68 -24.43 26.56 -7.79
N ARG A 69 -24.25 27.87 -8.00
CA ARG A 69 -25.34 28.82 -8.28
C ARG A 69 -25.69 28.93 -9.76
N THR A 70 -24.84 28.41 -10.65
CA THR A 70 -25.10 28.31 -12.09
C THR A 70 -25.50 26.87 -12.46
N ALA A 71 -26.80 26.60 -12.55
CA ALA A 71 -27.28 25.36 -13.17
C ALA A 71 -27.16 25.47 -14.70
N ASN A 72 -26.62 24.45 -15.37
CA ASN A 72 -26.55 24.32 -16.83
C ASN A 72 -25.61 25.26 -17.61
N LEU A 73 -24.52 25.72 -16.98
CA LEU A 73 -23.45 26.48 -17.68
C LEU A 73 -22.93 25.69 -18.91
N GLN A 74 -22.88 26.34 -20.07
CA GLN A 74 -22.31 25.82 -21.32
C GLN A 74 -20.94 26.44 -21.61
N LEU A 75 -20.23 25.90 -22.60
CA LEU A 75 -18.90 26.39 -22.97
C LEU A 75 -18.97 27.83 -23.51
N ILE A 76 -20.02 28.14 -24.29
CA ILE A 76 -20.23 29.47 -24.90
C ILE A 76 -20.51 30.56 -23.86
N ASP A 77 -21.09 30.20 -22.70
CA ASP A 77 -21.41 31.14 -21.63
C ASP A 77 -20.16 31.67 -20.91
N LEU A 78 -19.00 31.03 -21.11
CA LEU A 78 -17.74 31.46 -20.51
C LEU A 78 -17.23 32.77 -21.13
N SER A 79 -17.41 32.97 -22.44
CA SER A 79 -16.94 34.15 -23.19
C SER A 79 -15.53 34.61 -22.75
N GLU A 80 -15.38 35.87 -22.31
CA GLU A 80 -14.12 36.47 -21.86
C GLU A 80 -13.52 35.81 -20.59
N HIS A 81 -14.28 34.97 -19.89
CA HIS A 81 -13.87 34.30 -18.65
C HIS A 81 -13.20 32.94 -18.89
N VAL A 82 -13.06 32.49 -20.14
CA VAL A 82 -12.45 31.19 -20.49
C VAL A 82 -11.07 31.00 -19.86
N VAL A 83 -10.21 32.02 -19.93
CA VAL A 83 -8.85 31.95 -19.37
C VAL A 83 -8.87 31.85 -17.85
N GLU A 84 -9.78 32.58 -17.18
CA GLU A 84 -9.94 32.52 -15.73
C GLU A 84 -10.40 31.12 -15.28
N PHE A 85 -11.39 30.56 -15.97
CA PHE A 85 -11.86 29.19 -15.72
C PHE A 85 -10.77 28.16 -15.98
N ALA A 86 -9.97 28.30 -17.05
CA ALA A 86 -8.86 27.39 -17.34
C ALA A 86 -7.75 27.42 -16.29
N LEU A 87 -7.59 28.53 -15.57
CA LEU A 87 -6.66 28.67 -14.45
C LEU A 87 -7.23 28.16 -13.12
N ASP A 88 -8.53 27.90 -13.02
CA ASP A 88 -9.18 27.36 -11.81
C ASP A 88 -9.28 25.81 -11.82
N PRO A 89 -9.13 25.12 -10.68
CA PRO A 89 -9.26 23.66 -10.61
C PRO A 89 -10.63 23.11 -11.03
N LEU A 90 -11.72 23.77 -10.63
CA LEU A 90 -13.08 23.36 -11.00
C LEU A 90 -13.43 23.85 -12.42
N GLY A 91 -13.01 25.06 -12.77
CA GLY A 91 -13.20 25.62 -14.12
C GLY A 91 -12.49 24.82 -15.21
N SER A 92 -11.23 24.42 -14.99
CA SER A 92 -10.49 23.58 -15.95
C SER A 92 -11.08 22.18 -16.12
N SER A 93 -11.63 21.59 -15.05
CA SER A 93 -12.36 20.33 -15.13
C SER A 93 -13.64 20.47 -15.96
N PHE A 94 -14.39 21.56 -15.73
CA PHE A 94 -15.59 21.91 -16.50
C PHE A 94 -15.28 22.05 -18.00
N ILE A 95 -14.29 22.87 -18.35
CA ILE A 95 -13.89 23.09 -19.75
C ILE A 95 -13.51 21.75 -20.39
N LYS A 96 -12.67 20.92 -19.74
CA LYS A 96 -12.27 19.62 -20.31
C LYS A 96 -13.45 18.68 -20.56
N GLN A 97 -14.39 18.62 -19.63
CA GLN A 97 -15.56 17.75 -19.74
C GLN A 97 -16.46 18.18 -20.89
N LYS A 98 -16.69 19.49 -21.03
CA LYS A 98 -17.53 20.06 -22.08
C LYS A 98 -16.85 20.02 -23.45
N LEU A 99 -15.55 20.27 -23.52
CA LEU A 99 -14.79 20.32 -24.77
C LEU A 99 -14.83 18.99 -25.56
N GLY A 100 -14.92 17.85 -24.86
CA GLY A 100 -15.07 16.54 -25.51
C GLY A 100 -16.42 16.32 -26.19
N ARG A 101 -17.47 17.06 -25.79
CA ARG A 101 -18.85 16.94 -26.32
C ARG A 101 -19.31 18.16 -27.11
N ALA A 102 -18.49 19.20 -27.14
CA ALA A 102 -18.76 20.46 -27.82
C ALA A 102 -18.78 20.30 -29.34
N ASN A 103 -19.61 21.10 -30.01
CA ASN A 103 -19.66 21.16 -31.47
C ASN A 103 -18.43 21.91 -32.04
N PRO A 104 -18.15 21.82 -33.35
CA PRO A 104 -16.98 22.48 -33.94
C PRO A 104 -16.94 24.00 -33.74
N THR A 105 -18.09 24.68 -33.74
CA THR A 105 -18.19 26.13 -33.55
C THR A 105 -17.81 26.54 -32.13
N GLU A 106 -18.31 25.83 -31.12
CA GLU A 106 -17.95 26.05 -29.71
C GLU A 106 -16.46 25.79 -29.45
N LYS A 107 -15.89 24.78 -30.13
CA LYS A 107 -14.46 24.48 -30.06
C LYS A 107 -13.62 25.61 -30.65
N ALA A 108 -13.99 26.13 -31.81
CA ALA A 108 -13.29 27.25 -32.45
C ALA A 108 -13.37 28.53 -31.59
N GLN A 109 -14.54 28.85 -31.04
CA GLN A 109 -14.72 29.98 -30.13
C GLN A 109 -13.85 29.86 -28.87
N LEU A 110 -13.76 28.65 -28.29
CA LEU A 110 -12.85 28.43 -27.16
C LEU A 110 -11.40 28.71 -27.56
N VAL A 111 -10.96 28.26 -28.74
CA VAL A 111 -9.58 28.47 -29.23
C VAL A 111 -9.31 29.95 -29.45
N ASP A 112 -10.26 30.69 -30.01
CA ASP A 112 -10.17 32.15 -30.17
C ASP A 112 -10.00 32.86 -28.82
N GLU A 113 -10.76 32.49 -27.80
CA GLU A 113 -10.64 33.05 -26.44
C GLU A 113 -9.33 32.65 -25.73
N LEU A 114 -8.76 31.49 -26.09
CA LEU A 114 -7.46 31.04 -25.58
C LEU A 114 -6.28 31.75 -26.26
N ARG A 115 -6.50 32.38 -27.42
CA ARG A 115 -5.45 33.04 -28.22
C ARG A 115 -4.74 34.11 -27.39
N GLY A 116 -3.41 34.14 -27.46
CA GLY A 116 -2.54 35.01 -26.67
C GLY A 116 -2.31 34.54 -25.22
N HIS A 117 -2.97 33.46 -24.78
CA HIS A 117 -2.84 32.91 -23.43
C HIS A 117 -2.40 31.44 -23.42
N VAL A 118 -2.23 30.81 -24.58
CA VAL A 118 -1.90 29.38 -24.73
C VAL A 118 -0.60 29.05 -24.00
N LEU A 119 0.44 29.88 -24.16
CA LEU A 119 1.71 29.66 -23.47
C LEU A 119 1.57 29.71 -21.93
N LYS A 120 0.87 30.74 -21.43
CA LYS A 120 0.61 30.91 -19.99
C LYS A 120 -0.14 29.69 -19.43
N LEU A 121 -1.14 29.21 -20.16
CA LEU A 121 -1.95 28.06 -19.76
C LEU A 121 -1.15 26.76 -19.82
N ALA A 122 -0.33 26.54 -20.85
CA ALA A 122 0.53 25.37 -20.96
C ALA A 122 1.52 25.22 -19.79
N LEU A 123 1.96 26.33 -19.20
CA LEU A 123 2.82 26.36 -18.01
C LEU A 123 2.05 26.31 -16.69
N HIS A 124 0.71 26.35 -16.71
CA HIS A 124 -0.11 26.38 -15.50
C HIS A 124 -0.57 24.98 -15.05
N LYS A 125 -0.67 24.73 -13.73
CA LYS A 125 -1.11 23.45 -13.13
C LYS A 125 -2.49 22.98 -13.63
N CYS A 126 -3.41 23.91 -13.86
CA CYS A 126 -4.76 23.62 -14.36
C CYS A 126 -4.85 23.81 -15.88
N GLY A 127 -4.25 24.90 -16.39
CA GLY A 127 -4.37 25.32 -17.78
C GLY A 127 -3.81 24.31 -18.76
N ASN A 128 -2.72 23.61 -18.39
CA ASN A 128 -2.08 22.62 -19.26
C ASN A 128 -3.05 21.50 -19.65
N HIS A 129 -3.99 21.15 -18.77
CA HIS A 129 -4.95 20.09 -19.05
C HIS A 129 -6.03 20.54 -20.04
N VAL A 130 -6.35 21.84 -20.08
CA VAL A 130 -7.26 22.42 -21.08
C VAL A 130 -6.57 22.44 -22.44
N ILE A 131 -5.32 22.90 -22.52
CA ILE A 131 -4.55 22.91 -23.78
C ILE A 131 -4.35 21.49 -24.32
N GLN A 132 -3.99 20.52 -23.46
CA GLN A 132 -3.91 19.11 -23.87
C GLN A 132 -5.23 18.61 -24.44
N LYS A 133 -6.36 18.92 -23.79
CA LYS A 133 -7.67 18.47 -24.27
C LYS A 133 -8.09 19.16 -25.58
N ALA A 134 -7.73 20.43 -25.74
CA ALA A 134 -7.93 21.15 -26.99
C ALA A 134 -7.17 20.47 -28.13
N LEU A 135 -5.87 20.23 -27.96
CA LEU A 135 -5.04 19.53 -28.96
C LEU A 135 -5.59 18.15 -29.37
N GLU A 136 -6.27 17.43 -28.47
CA GLU A 136 -6.93 16.15 -28.79
C GLU A 136 -8.22 16.28 -29.61
N THR A 137 -8.96 17.38 -29.49
CA THR A 137 -10.39 17.43 -29.85
C THR A 137 -10.80 18.52 -30.83
N VAL A 138 -9.96 19.55 -31.01
CA VAL A 138 -10.20 20.64 -31.97
C VAL A 138 -9.79 20.22 -33.38
N ASP A 139 -10.26 20.97 -34.36
CA ASP A 139 -9.94 20.75 -35.77
C ASP A 139 -8.48 21.10 -36.10
N LYS A 140 -8.05 20.76 -37.32
CA LYS A 140 -6.65 20.95 -37.73
C LYS A 140 -6.22 22.42 -37.79
N ALA A 141 -7.11 23.35 -38.14
CA ALA A 141 -6.75 24.77 -38.16
C ALA A 141 -6.50 25.28 -36.74
N SER A 142 -7.40 24.96 -35.81
CA SER A 142 -7.24 25.31 -34.39
C SER A 142 -5.97 24.69 -33.75
N GLN A 143 -5.62 23.44 -34.11
CA GLN A 143 -4.36 22.83 -33.66
C GLN A 143 -3.13 23.63 -34.12
N ILE A 144 -3.16 24.15 -35.36
CA ILE A 144 -2.08 24.95 -35.92
C ILE A 144 -1.94 26.27 -35.15
N GLU A 145 -3.05 26.94 -34.84
CA GLU A 145 -3.03 28.19 -34.06
C GLU A 145 -2.41 28.00 -32.68
N ILE A 146 -2.88 26.98 -31.94
CA ILE A 146 -2.32 26.62 -30.64
C ILE A 146 -0.82 26.33 -30.75
N THR A 147 -0.42 25.58 -31.78
CA THR A 147 1.00 25.20 -31.97
C THR A 147 1.87 26.39 -32.36
N ASN A 148 1.37 27.31 -33.19
CA ASN A 148 2.09 28.50 -33.60
C ASN A 148 2.41 29.40 -32.41
N GLU A 149 1.48 29.56 -31.46
CA GLU A 149 1.74 30.35 -30.25
C GLU A 149 2.78 29.69 -29.33
N LEU A 150 2.81 28.35 -29.28
CA LEU A 150 3.80 27.59 -28.52
C LEU A 150 5.18 27.56 -29.18
N SER A 151 5.25 27.82 -30.49
CA SER A 151 6.44 27.59 -31.31
C SER A 151 7.68 28.27 -30.75
N ALA A 152 7.65 29.53 -30.33
CA ALA A 152 8.85 30.23 -29.84
C ALA A 152 9.43 29.73 -28.50
N GLN A 153 8.72 28.84 -27.80
CA GLN A 153 9.04 28.44 -26.41
C GLN A 153 9.12 26.91 -26.25
N VAL A 154 9.29 26.17 -27.35
CA VAL A 154 9.27 24.70 -27.37
C VAL A 154 10.28 24.08 -26.41
N LEU A 155 11.51 24.61 -26.35
CA LEU A 155 12.54 24.13 -25.42
C LEU A 155 12.14 24.37 -23.96
N LEU A 156 11.69 25.58 -23.62
CA LEU A 156 11.23 25.94 -22.27
C LEU A 156 10.09 25.02 -21.83
N LEU A 157 9.10 24.82 -22.71
CA LEU A 157 7.95 23.97 -22.44
C LEU A 157 8.38 22.52 -22.21
N SER A 158 9.29 21.99 -23.02
CA SER A 158 9.78 20.62 -22.91
C SER A 158 10.50 20.33 -21.58
N LEU A 159 11.17 21.34 -21.02
CA LEU A 159 11.85 21.27 -19.72
C LEU A 159 10.92 21.60 -18.53
N HIS A 160 9.65 21.92 -18.78
CA HIS A 160 8.72 22.35 -17.75
C HIS A 160 7.81 21.21 -17.27
N LYS A 161 7.52 21.17 -15.96
CA LYS A 161 6.66 20.15 -15.31
C LYS A 161 5.32 19.91 -15.99
N TYR A 162 4.69 20.98 -16.49
CA TYR A 162 3.40 20.91 -17.20
C TYR A 162 3.55 21.07 -18.71
N GLY A 163 4.54 21.84 -19.15
CA GLY A 163 4.74 22.13 -20.57
C GLY A 163 5.13 20.89 -21.37
N ASN A 164 5.91 19.98 -20.78
CA ASN A 164 6.34 18.75 -21.44
C ASN A 164 5.15 17.88 -21.87
N LEU A 165 4.08 17.88 -21.07
CA LEU A 165 2.86 17.14 -21.37
C LEU A 165 2.15 17.74 -22.58
N VAL A 166 2.09 19.08 -22.66
CA VAL A 166 1.51 19.80 -23.80
C VAL A 166 2.32 19.52 -25.07
N ILE A 167 3.65 19.63 -25.02
CA ILE A 167 4.51 19.33 -26.18
C ILE A 167 4.33 17.89 -26.63
N ARG A 168 4.23 16.91 -25.72
CA ARG A 168 3.94 15.52 -26.08
C ARG A 168 2.58 15.39 -26.79
N ARG A 169 1.54 16.11 -26.37
CA ARG A 169 0.24 16.11 -27.06
C ARG A 169 0.29 16.76 -28.43
N VAL A 170 1.06 17.84 -28.61
CA VAL A 170 1.32 18.43 -29.93
C VAL A 170 1.92 17.36 -30.85
N LEU A 171 2.96 16.68 -30.36
CA LEU A 171 3.67 15.63 -31.08
C LEU A 171 2.82 14.37 -31.35
N GLU A 172 1.77 14.15 -30.54
CA GLU A 172 0.84 13.04 -30.70
C GLU A 172 -0.27 13.30 -31.73
N HIS A 173 -0.90 14.48 -31.69
CA HIS A 173 -2.18 14.72 -32.36
C HIS A 173 -2.14 15.73 -33.53
N CYS A 174 -1.10 16.57 -33.61
CA CYS A 174 -0.99 17.57 -34.67
C CYS A 174 -0.59 16.95 -36.02
N ALA A 175 -0.63 17.73 -37.11
CA ALA A 175 -0.15 17.28 -38.41
C ALA A 175 1.38 17.25 -38.48
N GLU A 176 1.93 16.45 -39.41
CA GLU A 176 3.37 16.16 -39.49
C GLU A 176 4.24 17.41 -39.67
N GLN A 177 3.74 18.44 -40.37
CA GLN A 177 4.46 19.70 -40.54
C GLN A 177 4.71 20.41 -39.20
N GLN A 178 3.70 20.46 -38.32
CA GLN A 178 3.81 21.06 -37.00
C GLN A 178 4.73 20.24 -36.09
N LYS A 179 4.65 18.90 -36.18
CA LYS A 179 5.56 18.02 -35.43
C LYS A 179 7.02 18.26 -35.82
N ARG A 180 7.31 18.35 -37.12
CA ARG A 180 8.65 18.65 -37.63
C ARG A 180 9.14 20.00 -37.12
N HIS A 181 8.31 21.04 -37.20
CA HIS A 181 8.68 22.37 -36.73
C HIS A 181 9.03 22.39 -35.22
N VAL A 182 8.25 21.69 -34.38
CA VAL A 182 8.57 21.54 -32.95
C VAL A 182 9.86 20.75 -32.74
N LEU A 183 10.09 19.68 -33.51
CA LEU A 183 11.30 18.86 -33.39
C LEU A 183 12.57 19.56 -33.83
N GLU A 184 12.52 20.36 -34.90
CA GLU A 184 13.63 21.18 -35.39
C GLU A 184 14.13 22.14 -34.31
N GLN A 185 13.22 22.70 -33.51
CA GLN A 185 13.59 23.60 -32.42
C GLN A 185 14.22 22.91 -31.21
N LEU A 186 14.05 21.58 -31.09
CA LEU A 186 14.70 20.79 -30.04
C LEU A 186 16.08 20.29 -30.49
N HIS A 187 16.43 20.41 -31.77
CA HIS A 187 17.74 20.02 -32.30
C HIS A 187 18.85 20.89 -31.68
N GLY A 188 20.01 20.28 -31.39
CA GLY A 188 21.13 20.93 -30.71
C GLY A 188 20.97 21.11 -29.20
N ASN A 189 19.78 20.81 -28.65
CA ASN A 189 19.48 20.89 -27.22
C ASN A 189 19.20 19.52 -26.58
N VAL A 190 19.44 18.43 -27.32
CA VAL A 190 19.12 17.05 -26.89
C VAL A 190 19.74 16.72 -25.53
N LEU A 191 21.00 17.08 -25.28
CA LEU A 191 21.66 16.76 -24.01
C LEU A 191 20.96 17.40 -22.79
N SER A 192 20.47 18.63 -22.95
CA SER A 192 19.71 19.31 -21.89
C SER A 192 18.37 18.64 -21.65
N LEU A 193 17.72 18.14 -22.70
CA LEU A 193 16.43 17.46 -22.60
C LEU A 193 16.59 16.08 -21.96
N VAL A 194 17.59 15.31 -22.35
CA VAL A 194 17.83 13.94 -21.85
C VAL A 194 18.19 13.93 -20.36
N THR A 195 18.91 14.95 -19.89
CA THR A 195 19.29 15.04 -18.48
C THR A 195 18.21 15.69 -17.61
N ASP A 196 17.21 16.34 -18.20
CA ASP A 196 16.10 16.94 -17.45
C ASP A 196 15.04 15.91 -17.03
N GLN A 197 14.42 16.15 -15.87
CA GLN A 197 13.39 15.28 -15.28
C GLN A 197 12.08 15.24 -16.09
N TYR A 198 11.83 16.22 -16.95
CA TYR A 198 10.65 16.29 -17.81
C TYR A 198 11.01 16.12 -19.30
N GLY A 199 12.10 16.75 -19.74
CA GLY A 199 12.59 16.69 -21.11
C GLY A 199 12.88 15.27 -21.60
N ASN A 200 13.33 14.37 -20.71
CA ASN A 200 13.65 12.98 -21.06
C ASN A 200 12.42 12.23 -21.63
N TYR A 201 11.21 12.57 -21.17
CA TYR A 201 9.98 11.95 -21.66
C TYR A 201 9.63 12.44 -23.07
N VAL A 202 9.95 13.69 -23.41
CA VAL A 202 9.73 14.23 -24.75
C VAL A 202 10.62 13.50 -25.77
N ILE A 203 11.90 13.28 -25.42
CA ILE A 203 12.85 12.54 -26.26
C ILE A 203 12.44 11.08 -26.43
N GLN A 204 12.10 10.37 -25.34
CA GLN A 204 11.67 8.97 -25.40
C GLN A 204 10.41 8.78 -26.25
N HIS A 205 9.38 9.60 -26.01
CA HIS A 205 8.09 9.41 -26.64
C HIS A 205 8.10 9.73 -28.13
N GLN A 206 8.81 10.81 -28.53
CA GLN A 206 8.78 11.26 -29.91
C GLN A 206 10.00 10.84 -30.72
N LYS A 207 11.21 11.24 -30.31
CA LYS A 207 12.42 11.01 -31.10
C LYS A 207 12.85 9.52 -31.14
N LEU A 208 12.39 8.70 -30.20
CA LEU A 208 12.67 7.25 -30.20
C LEU A 208 11.42 6.40 -30.45
N GLY A 209 10.25 6.82 -29.96
CA GLY A 209 9.00 6.08 -30.14
C GLY A 209 8.35 6.20 -31.52
N ARG A 210 8.43 7.37 -32.17
CA ARG A 210 7.60 7.71 -33.34
C ARG A 210 8.36 8.29 -34.54
N ALA A 211 9.60 8.68 -34.32
CA ALA A 211 10.46 9.24 -35.35
C ALA A 211 10.86 8.21 -36.42
N ASN A 212 11.17 8.72 -37.61
CA ASN A 212 11.71 7.89 -38.68
C ASN A 212 13.17 7.47 -38.38
N PRO A 213 13.73 6.47 -39.08
CA PRO A 213 15.10 6.00 -38.83
C PRO A 213 16.18 7.08 -38.93
N THR A 214 16.03 8.05 -39.84
CA THR A 214 17.00 9.15 -40.02
C THR A 214 17.01 10.09 -38.82
N GLU A 215 15.84 10.48 -38.32
CA GLU A 215 15.69 11.30 -37.11
C GLU A 215 16.24 10.60 -35.86
N LYS A 216 16.05 9.28 -35.77
CA LYS A 216 16.64 8.46 -34.71
C LYS A 216 18.16 8.44 -34.78
N ALA A 217 18.74 8.27 -35.97
CA ALA A 217 20.19 8.31 -36.17
C ALA A 217 20.77 9.69 -35.79
N GLN A 218 20.12 10.78 -36.19
CA GLN A 218 20.52 12.14 -35.80
C GLN A 218 20.49 12.34 -34.28
N LEU A 219 19.50 11.76 -33.59
CA LEU A 219 19.49 11.77 -32.12
C LEU A 219 20.71 11.04 -31.56
N VAL A 220 21.06 9.86 -32.10
CA VAL A 220 22.24 9.10 -31.65
C VAL A 220 23.52 9.89 -31.89
N ASP A 221 23.66 10.56 -33.03
CA ASP A 221 24.79 11.46 -33.33
C ASP A 221 24.91 12.60 -32.29
N GLU A 222 23.78 13.21 -31.87
CA GLU A 222 23.77 14.24 -30.82
C GLU A 222 24.14 13.69 -29.42
N LEU A 223 23.97 12.39 -29.18
CA LEU A 223 24.33 11.73 -27.92
C LEU A 223 25.78 11.21 -27.91
N ARG A 224 26.44 11.17 -29.06
CA ARG A 224 27.78 10.60 -29.22
C ARG A 224 28.79 11.29 -28.30
N GLY A 225 29.58 10.50 -27.58
CA GLY A 225 30.56 10.94 -26.59
C GLY A 225 29.97 11.28 -25.22
N HIS A 226 28.65 11.12 -25.04
CA HIS A 226 27.96 11.33 -23.77
C HIS A 226 27.13 10.11 -23.33
N VAL A 227 27.02 9.06 -24.15
CA VAL A 227 26.22 7.85 -23.91
C VAL A 227 26.54 7.22 -22.56
N LEU A 228 27.83 7.07 -22.24
CA LEU A 228 28.24 6.45 -20.96
C LEU A 228 27.76 7.27 -19.75
N LYS A 229 27.97 8.58 -19.77
CA LYS A 229 27.54 9.48 -18.70
C LYS A 229 26.01 9.44 -18.53
N LEU A 230 25.29 9.35 -19.65
CA LEU A 230 23.84 9.30 -19.68
C LEU A 230 23.29 7.96 -19.16
N ALA A 231 23.94 6.83 -19.45
CA ALA A 231 23.59 5.53 -18.92
C ALA A 231 23.67 5.47 -17.38
N LEU A 232 24.57 6.27 -16.79
CA LEU A 232 24.70 6.45 -15.33
C LEU A 232 23.80 7.56 -14.77
N HIS A 233 23.05 8.27 -15.60
CA HIS A 233 22.21 9.40 -15.17
C HIS A 233 20.78 8.97 -14.83
N LYS A 234 20.19 9.56 -13.77
CA LYS A 234 18.82 9.23 -13.28
C LYS A 234 17.75 9.32 -14.37
N CYS A 235 17.84 10.31 -15.26
CA CYS A 235 16.90 10.50 -16.37
C CYS A 235 17.45 9.96 -17.69
N GLY A 236 18.77 10.04 -17.88
CA GLY A 236 19.42 9.75 -19.14
C GLY A 236 19.39 8.26 -19.49
N ASN A 237 19.46 7.39 -18.48
CA ASN A 237 19.42 5.95 -18.66
C ASN A 237 18.15 5.50 -19.38
N HIS A 238 17.00 6.13 -19.11
CA HIS A 238 15.74 5.78 -19.77
C HIS A 238 15.77 6.08 -21.27
N VAL A 239 16.44 7.16 -21.67
CA VAL A 239 16.63 7.51 -23.08
C VAL A 239 17.57 6.49 -23.74
N ILE A 240 18.68 6.12 -23.10
CA ILE A 240 19.62 5.11 -23.65
C ILE A 240 18.94 3.74 -23.77
N GLN A 241 18.20 3.29 -22.76
CA GLN A 241 17.41 2.06 -22.82
C GLN A 241 16.43 2.09 -24.00
N LYS A 242 15.67 3.20 -24.15
CA LYS A 242 14.71 3.32 -25.24
C LYS A 242 15.39 3.39 -26.61
N ALA A 243 16.58 3.97 -26.69
CA ALA A 243 17.35 4.01 -27.92
C ALA A 243 17.75 2.59 -28.34
N LEU A 244 18.32 1.80 -27.42
CA LEU A 244 18.67 0.40 -27.66
C LEU A 244 17.49 -0.44 -28.16
N GLU A 245 16.26 -0.16 -27.72
CA GLU A 245 15.05 -0.85 -28.19
C GLU A 245 14.60 -0.49 -29.61
N THR A 246 14.86 0.75 -30.07
CA THR A 246 14.09 1.35 -31.17
C THR A 246 14.90 1.91 -32.34
N VAL A 247 16.21 2.11 -32.17
CA VAL A 247 17.09 2.57 -33.25
C VAL A 247 17.52 1.41 -34.14
N ASP A 248 18.04 1.74 -35.32
CA ASP A 248 18.57 0.75 -36.26
C ASP A 248 19.87 0.09 -35.73
N LYS A 249 20.29 -0.98 -36.39
CA LYS A 249 21.44 -1.78 -35.96
C LYS A 249 22.76 -0.99 -35.97
N ALA A 250 22.96 -0.05 -36.90
CA ALA A 250 24.19 0.75 -36.92
C ALA A 250 24.23 1.71 -35.72
N SER A 251 23.12 2.39 -35.44
CA SER A 251 22.97 3.24 -34.26
C SER A 251 23.13 2.46 -32.93
N GLN A 252 22.61 1.23 -32.84
CA GLN A 252 22.84 0.36 -31.67
C GLN A 252 24.33 0.09 -31.46
N ILE A 253 25.07 -0.20 -32.54
CA ILE A 253 26.51 -0.46 -32.49
C ILE A 253 27.27 0.76 -31.93
N GLU A 254 26.96 1.96 -32.41
CA GLU A 254 27.58 3.20 -31.91
C GLU A 254 27.37 3.39 -30.40
N ILE A 255 26.13 3.23 -29.93
CA ILE A 255 25.79 3.32 -28.51
C ILE A 255 26.59 2.28 -27.71
N THR A 256 26.60 1.01 -28.17
CA THR A 256 27.30 -0.06 -27.45
C THR A 256 28.82 0.09 -27.46
N ASN A 257 29.41 0.66 -28.50
CA ASN A 257 30.85 0.90 -28.58
C ASN A 257 31.32 1.93 -27.55
N GLU A 258 30.48 2.90 -27.18
CA GLU A 258 30.84 3.84 -26.11
C GLU A 258 30.66 3.22 -24.71
N LEU A 259 29.70 2.31 -24.55
CA LEU A 259 29.45 1.60 -23.29
C LEU A 259 30.47 0.48 -23.02
N SER A 260 31.06 -0.09 -24.07
CA SER A 260 31.88 -1.30 -24.00
C SER A 260 33.09 -1.17 -23.08
N ALA A 261 33.72 0.01 -22.97
CA ALA A 261 34.89 0.17 -22.10
C ALA A 261 34.56 0.10 -20.59
N GLN A 262 33.29 0.18 -20.19
CA GLN A 262 32.88 0.32 -18.78
C GLN A 262 31.71 -0.60 -18.39
N VAL A 263 31.62 -1.80 -18.98
CA VAL A 263 30.55 -2.77 -18.71
C VAL A 263 30.45 -3.10 -17.22
N LEU A 264 31.58 -3.31 -16.54
CA LEU A 264 31.58 -3.60 -15.10
C LEU A 264 31.00 -2.45 -14.28
N LEU A 265 31.47 -1.21 -14.50
CA LEU A 265 30.97 -0.03 -13.80
C LEU A 265 29.46 0.13 -14.01
N LEU A 266 29.00 -0.02 -15.25
CA LEU A 266 27.59 0.08 -15.58
C LEU A 266 26.77 -0.99 -14.85
N SER A 267 27.24 -2.23 -14.85
CA SER A 267 26.55 -3.37 -14.23
C SER A 267 26.41 -3.21 -12.71
N LEU A 268 27.39 -2.62 -12.04
CA LEU A 268 27.37 -2.33 -10.59
C LEU A 268 26.61 -1.05 -10.23
N HIS A 269 26.06 -0.33 -11.22
CA HIS A 269 25.40 0.95 -10.99
C HIS A 269 23.88 0.83 -11.00
N LYS A 270 23.20 1.58 -10.10
CA LYS A 270 21.73 1.63 -9.95
C LYS A 270 20.94 1.79 -11.24
N TYR A 271 21.46 2.58 -12.19
CA TYR A 271 20.83 2.79 -13.50
C TYR A 271 21.53 2.05 -14.63
N GLY A 272 22.85 1.82 -14.51
CA GLY A 272 23.64 1.23 -15.58
C GLY A 272 23.29 -0.25 -15.82
N ASN A 273 22.95 -0.99 -14.76
CA ASN A 273 22.57 -2.41 -14.86
C ASN A 273 21.37 -2.62 -15.80
N LEU A 274 20.41 -1.68 -15.78
CA LEU A 274 19.25 -1.70 -16.64
C LEU A 274 19.64 -1.51 -18.11
N VAL A 275 20.60 -0.62 -18.37
CA VAL A 275 21.14 -0.37 -19.72
C VAL A 275 21.86 -1.61 -20.24
N ILE A 276 22.72 -2.25 -19.44
CA ILE A 276 23.44 -3.48 -19.83
C ILE A 276 22.46 -4.61 -20.17
N ARG A 277 21.39 -4.77 -19.39
CA ARG A 277 20.33 -5.75 -19.71
C ARG A 277 19.67 -5.44 -21.06
N ARG A 278 19.38 -4.19 -21.37
CA ARG A 278 18.84 -3.80 -22.70
C ARG A 278 19.79 -4.09 -23.85
N VAL A 279 21.11 -3.97 -23.62
CA VAL A 279 22.11 -4.38 -24.61
C VAL A 279 22.02 -5.89 -24.86
N LEU A 280 21.92 -6.71 -23.80
CA LEU A 280 21.78 -8.16 -23.91
C LEU A 280 20.46 -8.60 -24.56
N GLU A 281 19.38 -7.84 -24.38
CA GLU A 281 18.06 -8.12 -24.95
C GLU A 281 17.96 -7.77 -26.46
N HIS A 282 18.49 -6.61 -26.88
CA HIS A 282 18.12 -6.01 -28.18
C HIS A 282 19.26 -5.86 -29.20
N CYS A 283 20.52 -5.89 -28.77
CA CYS A 283 21.65 -5.67 -29.68
C CYS A 283 21.99 -6.92 -30.51
N ALA A 284 22.87 -6.79 -31.50
CA ALA A 284 23.31 -7.95 -32.28
C ALA A 284 24.33 -8.79 -31.50
N GLU A 285 24.48 -10.05 -31.90
CA GLU A 285 25.26 -11.06 -31.15
C GLU A 285 26.72 -10.66 -30.93
N GLN A 286 27.35 -9.96 -31.87
CA GLN A 286 28.73 -9.49 -31.70
C GLN A 286 28.86 -8.51 -30.52
N GLN A 287 27.90 -7.57 -30.36
CA GLN A 287 27.91 -6.63 -29.23
C GLN A 287 27.59 -7.34 -27.92
N LYS A 288 26.63 -8.27 -27.92
CA LYS A 288 26.32 -9.08 -26.74
C LYS A 288 27.54 -9.87 -26.29
N ARG A 289 28.28 -10.50 -27.22
CA ARG A 289 29.45 -11.31 -26.90
C ARG A 289 30.53 -10.49 -26.21
N HIS A 290 30.80 -9.29 -26.68
CA HIS A 290 31.77 -8.40 -26.07
C HIS A 290 31.38 -7.96 -24.64
N VAL A 291 30.08 -7.74 -24.39
CA VAL A 291 29.56 -7.48 -23.04
C VAL A 291 29.69 -8.72 -22.16
N LEU A 292 29.28 -9.89 -22.66
CA LEU A 292 29.35 -11.16 -21.95
C LEU A 292 30.78 -11.52 -21.53
N GLU A 293 31.77 -11.32 -22.39
CA GLU A 293 33.19 -11.54 -22.07
C GLU A 293 33.64 -10.74 -20.84
N GLN A 294 33.24 -9.48 -20.73
CA GLN A 294 33.56 -8.63 -19.58
C GLN A 294 32.78 -9.03 -18.31
N LEU A 295 31.52 -9.45 -18.46
CA LEU A 295 30.73 -9.97 -17.34
C LEU A 295 31.34 -11.27 -16.79
N HIS A 296 31.75 -12.18 -17.67
CA HIS A 296 32.39 -13.44 -17.31
C HIS A 296 33.71 -13.26 -16.56
N GLY A 297 34.47 -12.21 -16.87
CA GLY A 297 35.68 -11.85 -16.13
C GLY A 297 35.43 -11.33 -14.70
N ASN A 298 34.19 -10.97 -14.35
CA ASN A 298 33.86 -10.26 -13.10
C ASN A 298 32.67 -10.87 -12.34
N VAL A 299 32.34 -12.14 -12.59
CA VAL A 299 31.14 -12.81 -12.04
C VAL A 299 31.02 -12.66 -10.54
N LEU A 300 32.10 -12.90 -9.78
CA LEU A 300 32.06 -12.85 -8.31
C LEU A 300 31.65 -11.47 -7.78
N SER A 301 32.25 -10.40 -8.32
CA SER A 301 31.91 -9.03 -7.94
C SER A 301 30.47 -8.66 -8.31
N LEU A 302 29.97 -9.18 -9.42
CA LEU A 302 28.60 -8.91 -9.87
C LEU A 302 27.57 -9.64 -9.01
N VAL A 303 27.80 -10.92 -8.68
CA VAL A 303 26.84 -11.75 -7.93
C VAL A 303 26.65 -11.26 -6.49
N THR A 304 27.68 -10.66 -5.88
CA THR A 304 27.60 -10.12 -4.52
C THR A 304 27.23 -8.64 -4.47
N ASP A 305 27.01 -7.97 -5.60
CA ASP A 305 26.58 -6.57 -5.64
C ASP A 305 25.06 -6.44 -5.75
N GLN A 306 24.49 -5.40 -5.11
CA GLN A 306 23.05 -5.13 -5.07
C GLN A 306 22.41 -4.85 -6.44
N TYR A 307 23.19 -4.44 -7.45
CA TYR A 307 22.71 -4.18 -8.81
C TYR A 307 23.29 -5.18 -9.82
N GLY A 308 24.58 -5.51 -9.68
CA GLY A 308 25.30 -6.46 -10.53
C GLY A 308 24.64 -7.84 -10.57
N ASN A 309 24.04 -8.26 -9.45
CA ASN A 309 23.39 -9.57 -9.38
C ASN A 309 22.28 -9.69 -10.42
N TYR A 310 21.49 -8.63 -10.66
CA TYR A 310 20.42 -8.64 -11.66
C TYR A 310 20.91 -8.82 -13.10
N VAL A 311 22.15 -8.39 -13.39
CA VAL A 311 22.76 -8.61 -14.72
C VAL A 311 23.11 -10.08 -14.88
N ILE A 312 23.70 -10.71 -13.87
CA ILE A 312 24.01 -12.16 -13.90
C ILE A 312 22.72 -12.99 -13.93
N GLN A 313 21.71 -12.63 -13.15
CA GLN A 313 20.39 -13.27 -13.19
C GLN A 313 19.81 -13.24 -14.61
N HIS A 314 19.89 -12.09 -15.30
CA HIS A 314 19.41 -11.94 -16.67
C HIS A 314 20.16 -12.87 -17.66
N VAL A 315 21.48 -13.01 -17.53
CA VAL A 315 22.27 -13.95 -18.36
C VAL A 315 21.86 -15.40 -18.07
N LEU A 316 21.62 -15.76 -16.80
CA LEU A 316 21.16 -17.12 -16.45
C LEU A 316 19.76 -17.43 -17.00
N GLU A 317 18.83 -16.47 -16.96
CA GLU A 317 17.45 -16.66 -17.42
C GLU A 317 17.33 -16.72 -18.95
N HIS A 318 18.09 -15.89 -19.67
CA HIS A 318 17.90 -15.68 -21.12
C HIS A 318 19.09 -16.08 -22.00
N GLY A 319 20.29 -16.24 -21.43
CA GLY A 319 21.50 -16.61 -22.18
C GLY A 319 21.52 -18.07 -22.64
N LEU A 320 22.41 -18.40 -23.58
CA LEU A 320 22.61 -19.77 -24.05
C LEU A 320 23.41 -20.59 -23.02
N PRO A 321 23.37 -21.94 -23.07
CA PRO A 321 24.18 -22.78 -22.17
C PRO A 321 25.68 -22.43 -22.16
N GLU A 322 26.22 -21.98 -23.30
CA GLU A 322 27.60 -21.53 -23.48
C GLU A 322 27.92 -20.22 -22.75
N ASP A 323 26.92 -19.37 -22.53
CA ASP A 323 27.04 -18.13 -21.75
C ASP A 323 26.90 -18.39 -20.25
N ARG A 324 26.18 -19.46 -19.87
CA ARG A 324 26.01 -19.85 -18.47
C ARG A 324 27.25 -20.55 -17.91
N GLU A 325 27.97 -21.28 -18.75
CA GLU A 325 29.15 -22.09 -18.37
C GLU A 325 30.24 -21.28 -17.63
N PRO A 326 30.70 -20.11 -18.10
CA PRO A 326 31.71 -19.32 -17.39
C PRO A 326 31.23 -18.78 -16.05
N ILE A 327 29.92 -18.50 -15.91
CA ILE A 327 29.30 -18.09 -14.65
C ILE A 327 29.41 -19.25 -13.65
N VAL A 328 28.92 -20.43 -14.03
CA VAL A 328 28.96 -21.64 -13.19
C VAL A 328 30.39 -21.96 -12.72
N ARG A 329 31.36 -21.94 -13.65
CA ARG A 329 32.77 -22.20 -13.34
C ARG A 329 33.36 -21.21 -12.34
N SER A 330 33.04 -19.93 -12.49
CA SER A 330 33.50 -18.87 -11.58
C SER A 330 32.93 -19.01 -10.17
N LEU A 331 31.69 -19.49 -10.06
CA LEU A 331 31.00 -19.69 -8.77
C LEU A 331 31.49 -20.94 -8.03
N GLN A 332 31.99 -21.95 -8.74
CA GLN A 332 32.35 -23.26 -8.17
C GLN A 332 33.33 -23.19 -7.00
N LYS A 333 34.27 -22.23 -6.95
CA LYS A 333 35.22 -22.14 -5.81
C LYS A 333 34.65 -21.46 -4.57
N ASN A 334 33.52 -20.76 -4.71
CA ASN A 334 32.94 -19.90 -3.68
C ASN A 334 31.46 -20.21 -3.44
N ILE A 335 30.98 -21.40 -3.83
CA ILE A 335 29.56 -21.71 -3.82
C ILE A 335 28.92 -21.54 -2.44
N THR A 336 29.62 -21.96 -1.39
CA THR A 336 29.14 -21.88 0.00
C THR A 336 28.99 -20.42 0.43
N SER A 337 30.01 -19.59 0.23
CA SER A 337 29.97 -18.17 0.61
C SER A 337 28.93 -17.38 -0.20
N ILE A 338 28.71 -17.75 -1.45
CA ILE A 338 27.71 -17.11 -2.31
C ILE A 338 26.29 -17.57 -1.95
N SER A 339 26.12 -18.84 -1.55
CA SER A 339 24.81 -19.38 -1.16
C SER A 339 24.27 -18.75 0.13
N VAL A 340 25.15 -18.27 1.01
CA VAL A 340 24.79 -17.55 2.25
C VAL A 340 24.83 -16.01 2.06
N HIS A 341 24.98 -15.52 0.84
CA HIS A 341 25.00 -14.09 0.54
C HIS A 341 23.58 -13.57 0.24
N GLU A 342 23.26 -12.34 0.68
CA GLU A 342 21.93 -11.72 0.54
C GLU A 342 21.42 -11.67 -0.92
N TYR A 343 22.30 -11.40 -1.88
CA TYR A 343 21.99 -11.44 -3.32
C TYR A 343 22.43 -12.74 -4.00
N GLY A 344 23.48 -13.38 -3.47
CA GLY A 344 24.13 -14.51 -4.13
C GLY A 344 23.28 -15.77 -4.09
N CYS A 345 22.54 -15.98 -3.00
CA CYS A 345 21.63 -17.13 -2.84
C CYS A 345 20.60 -17.21 -3.98
N ARG A 346 20.14 -16.06 -4.49
CA ARG A 346 19.19 -15.99 -5.61
C ARG A 346 19.84 -16.38 -6.93
N VAL A 347 21.09 -15.96 -7.15
CA VAL A 347 21.87 -16.36 -8.33
C VAL A 347 22.10 -17.87 -8.33
N ILE A 348 22.42 -18.47 -7.18
CA ILE A 348 22.61 -19.94 -7.08
C ILE A 348 21.31 -20.68 -7.40
N GLN A 349 20.16 -20.22 -6.91
CA GLN A 349 18.86 -20.81 -7.29
C GLN A 349 18.62 -20.76 -8.80
N LEU A 350 18.98 -19.67 -9.48
CA LEU A 350 18.86 -19.59 -10.94
C LEU A 350 19.84 -20.51 -11.68
N VAL A 351 21.06 -20.67 -11.15
CA VAL A 351 22.01 -21.67 -11.68
C VAL A 351 21.40 -23.07 -11.59
N LEU A 352 20.84 -23.44 -10.44
CA LEU A 352 20.20 -24.75 -10.25
C LEU A 352 18.98 -24.96 -11.16
N LYS A 353 18.26 -23.88 -11.47
CA LYS A 353 17.05 -23.89 -12.30
C LYS A 353 17.33 -23.92 -13.81
N HIS A 354 18.30 -23.13 -14.28
CA HIS A 354 18.49 -22.87 -15.72
C HIS A 354 19.71 -23.57 -16.32
N CYS A 355 20.70 -23.98 -15.52
CA CYS A 355 21.85 -24.71 -16.05
C CYS A 355 21.53 -26.20 -16.25
N THR A 356 22.23 -26.84 -17.19
CA THR A 356 22.07 -28.28 -17.43
C THR A 356 22.57 -29.10 -16.24
N GLU A 357 22.12 -30.35 -16.12
CA GLU A 357 22.58 -31.25 -15.05
C GLU A 357 24.10 -31.38 -15.00
N GLN A 358 24.75 -31.49 -16.16
CA GLN A 358 26.21 -31.58 -16.24
C GLN A 358 26.90 -30.34 -15.67
N GLN A 359 26.35 -29.15 -15.93
CA GLN A 359 26.93 -27.89 -15.46
C GLN A 359 26.77 -27.71 -13.96
N LYS A 360 25.58 -27.99 -13.41
CA LYS A 360 25.31 -27.76 -11.99
C LYS A 360 25.77 -28.90 -11.07
N ARG A 361 26.11 -30.09 -11.59
CA ARG A 361 26.55 -31.24 -10.78
C ARG A 361 27.71 -30.93 -9.83
N PRO A 362 28.82 -30.29 -10.26
CA PRO A 362 29.92 -29.98 -9.34
C PRO A 362 29.52 -28.99 -8.23
N LEU A 363 28.55 -28.11 -8.50
CA LEU A 363 28.05 -27.16 -7.51
C LEU A 363 27.14 -27.87 -6.50
N LEU A 364 26.28 -28.78 -6.96
CA LEU A 364 25.43 -29.60 -6.10
C LEU A 364 26.25 -30.46 -5.13
N GLU A 365 27.34 -31.08 -5.57
CA GLU A 365 28.22 -31.85 -4.69
C GLU A 365 28.78 -30.99 -3.54
N GLN A 366 29.24 -29.78 -3.85
CA GLN A 366 29.73 -28.87 -2.82
C GLN A 366 28.62 -28.33 -1.90
N LEU A 367 27.40 -28.15 -2.41
CA LEU A 367 26.24 -27.81 -1.58
C LEU A 367 25.93 -28.96 -0.60
N HIS A 368 26.03 -30.21 -1.04
CA HIS A 368 25.87 -31.38 -0.16
C HIS A 368 26.97 -31.49 0.89
N GLU A 369 28.23 -31.20 0.53
CA GLU A 369 29.36 -31.16 1.48
C GLU A 369 29.16 -30.10 2.58
N ASN A 370 28.51 -28.99 2.25
CA ASN A 370 28.29 -27.86 3.16
C ASN A 370 26.84 -27.76 3.67
N LEU A 371 26.06 -28.83 3.53
CA LEU A 371 24.61 -28.85 3.77
C LEU A 371 24.22 -28.23 5.12
N PHE A 372 24.88 -28.67 6.21
CA PHE A 372 24.49 -28.28 7.56
C PHE A 372 24.65 -26.78 7.83
N ALA A 373 25.69 -26.14 7.27
CA ALA A 373 25.89 -24.70 7.39
C ALA A 373 24.83 -23.93 6.60
N LEU A 374 24.46 -24.44 5.42
CA LEU A 374 23.48 -23.79 4.53
C LEU A 374 22.07 -23.87 5.09
N VAL A 375 21.68 -25.02 5.66
CA VAL A 375 20.34 -25.26 6.19
C VAL A 375 19.98 -24.30 7.35
N THR A 376 20.96 -23.96 8.19
CA THR A 376 20.77 -23.04 9.33
C THR A 376 21.04 -21.59 8.99
N ASP A 377 21.47 -21.27 7.77
CA ASP A 377 21.75 -19.90 7.34
C ASP A 377 20.48 -19.20 6.83
N GLN A 378 20.34 -17.90 7.09
CA GLN A 378 19.17 -17.09 6.73
C GLN A 378 18.93 -16.98 5.21
N TYR A 379 19.95 -17.18 4.38
CA TYR A 379 19.87 -17.18 2.92
C TYR A 379 20.11 -18.57 2.33
N GLY A 380 21.07 -19.30 2.88
CA GLY A 380 21.45 -20.66 2.46
C GLY A 380 20.28 -21.64 2.51
N ASN A 381 19.37 -21.49 3.48
CA ASN A 381 18.20 -22.37 3.61
C ASN A 381 17.34 -22.34 2.34
N TYR A 382 17.21 -21.20 1.65
CA TYR A 382 16.43 -21.10 0.41
C TYR A 382 17.09 -21.87 -0.75
N VAL A 383 18.42 -21.95 -0.77
CA VAL A 383 19.15 -22.75 -1.77
C VAL A 383 18.85 -24.23 -1.56
N ILE A 384 18.88 -24.71 -0.31
CA ILE A 384 18.57 -26.11 0.00
C ILE A 384 17.10 -26.44 -0.25
N GLN A 385 16.17 -25.54 0.11
CA GLN A 385 14.76 -25.68 -0.23
C GLN A 385 14.57 -25.83 -1.75
N HIS A 386 15.28 -25.05 -2.57
CA HIS A 386 15.23 -25.16 -4.01
C HIS A 386 15.69 -26.54 -4.52
N VAL A 387 16.74 -27.11 -3.93
CA VAL A 387 17.20 -28.47 -4.26
C VAL A 387 16.13 -29.51 -3.88
N ILE A 388 15.46 -29.34 -2.75
CA ILE A 388 14.36 -30.24 -2.33
C ILE A 388 13.17 -30.18 -3.29
N GLU A 389 12.77 -28.99 -3.72
CA GLU A 389 11.59 -28.79 -4.56
C GLU A 389 11.81 -29.19 -6.02
N HIS A 390 13.00 -28.89 -6.55
CA HIS A 390 13.26 -28.97 -8.00
C HIS A 390 14.45 -29.86 -8.38
N GLY A 391 15.26 -30.32 -7.43
CA GLY A 391 16.41 -31.20 -7.67
C GLY A 391 15.99 -32.62 -8.06
N LEU A 392 16.98 -33.45 -8.41
CA LEU A 392 16.75 -34.86 -8.72
C LEU A 392 16.39 -35.66 -7.45
N PRO A 393 15.67 -36.78 -7.55
CA PRO A 393 15.29 -37.60 -6.40
C PRO A 393 16.48 -38.00 -5.50
N GLU A 394 17.64 -38.28 -6.09
CA GLU A 394 18.85 -38.69 -5.37
C GLU A 394 19.42 -37.56 -4.50
N ASP A 395 19.39 -36.32 -5.02
CA ASP A 395 19.82 -35.13 -4.28
C ASP A 395 18.87 -34.85 -3.11
N ARG A 396 17.56 -34.99 -3.33
CA ARG A 396 16.54 -34.84 -2.27
C ARG A 396 16.74 -35.89 -1.18
N GLU A 397 16.91 -37.15 -1.57
CA GLU A 397 17.11 -38.26 -0.65
C GLU A 397 18.37 -38.06 0.20
N ARG A 398 19.47 -37.61 -0.42
CA ARG A 398 20.71 -37.30 0.30
C ARG A 398 20.49 -36.24 1.37
N ILE A 399 19.80 -35.14 1.05
CA ILE A 399 19.47 -34.09 2.03
C ILE A 399 18.62 -34.64 3.17
N VAL A 400 17.53 -35.34 2.83
CA VAL A 400 16.62 -35.92 3.84
C VAL A 400 17.38 -36.85 4.77
N ARG A 401 18.18 -37.77 4.23
CA ARG A 401 18.98 -38.73 5.00
C ARG A 401 19.99 -38.04 5.91
N SER A 402 20.66 -36.99 5.43
CA SER A 402 21.61 -36.22 6.23
C SER A 402 20.97 -35.46 7.39
N LEU A 403 19.74 -34.95 7.22
CA LEU A 403 19.04 -34.19 8.26
C LEU A 403 18.30 -35.06 9.26
N GLN A 404 17.96 -36.31 8.89
CA GLN A 404 17.23 -37.25 9.75
C GLN A 404 17.92 -37.54 11.09
N GLY A 405 19.27 -37.57 11.13
CA GLY A 405 20.04 -37.93 12.32
C GLY A 405 19.93 -36.94 13.48
N ASP A 406 19.73 -35.65 13.19
CA ASP A 406 19.64 -34.56 14.17
C ASP A 406 18.35 -33.74 13.99
N ILE A 407 17.24 -34.41 13.64
CA ILE A 407 16.00 -33.73 13.25
C ILE A 407 15.49 -32.73 14.29
N MET A 408 15.68 -33.00 15.59
CA MET A 408 15.27 -32.11 16.68
C MET A 408 15.99 -30.76 16.61
N LYS A 409 17.31 -30.78 16.36
CA LYS A 409 18.11 -29.56 16.22
C LYS A 409 17.58 -28.68 15.08
N TYR A 410 17.24 -29.28 13.94
CA TYR A 410 16.78 -28.55 12.77
C TYR A 410 15.31 -28.12 12.85
N ALA A 411 14.45 -28.89 13.52
CA ALA A 411 13.05 -28.53 13.74
C ALA A 411 12.89 -27.31 14.67
N GLN A 412 13.85 -27.11 15.59
CA GLN A 412 13.87 -25.98 16.52
C GLN A 412 14.69 -24.78 16.03
N ASP A 413 15.31 -24.87 14.85
CA ASP A 413 16.07 -23.76 14.28
C ASP A 413 15.19 -22.91 13.34
N LYS A 414 15.29 -21.59 13.51
CA LYS A 414 14.48 -20.58 12.81
C LYS A 414 14.47 -20.73 11.28
N PHE A 415 15.57 -21.16 10.69
CA PHE A 415 15.73 -21.27 9.25
C PHE A 415 15.63 -22.72 8.78
N ALA A 416 16.26 -23.64 9.50
CA ALA A 416 16.28 -25.05 9.16
C ALA A 416 14.90 -25.71 9.23
N LEU A 417 13.99 -25.22 10.09
CA LEU A 417 12.62 -25.74 10.14
C LEU A 417 11.97 -25.71 8.75
N ASN A 418 12.23 -24.67 7.96
CA ASN A 418 11.64 -24.53 6.64
C ASN A 418 12.14 -25.63 5.69
N VAL A 419 13.41 -26.01 5.81
CA VAL A 419 14.00 -27.13 5.08
C VAL A 419 13.35 -28.44 5.50
N ILE A 420 13.18 -28.68 6.81
CA ILE A 420 12.51 -29.88 7.33
C ILE A 420 11.06 -29.96 6.84
N LEU A 421 10.33 -28.85 6.84
CA LEU A 421 8.97 -28.79 6.31
C LEU A 421 8.92 -29.11 4.81
N LYS A 422 9.86 -28.60 4.01
CA LYS A 422 9.94 -28.93 2.57
C LYS A 422 10.27 -30.41 2.35
N CYS A 423 11.19 -30.97 3.13
CA CYS A 423 11.49 -32.41 3.13
C CYS A 423 10.23 -33.23 3.42
N PHE A 424 9.42 -32.84 4.41
CA PHE A 424 8.20 -33.56 4.77
C PHE A 424 7.09 -33.42 3.72
N ILE A 425 6.90 -32.24 3.13
CA ILE A 425 5.83 -32.03 2.13
C ILE A 425 6.19 -32.72 0.80
N GLY A 426 7.43 -32.55 0.33
CA GLY A 426 7.90 -33.02 -0.98
C GLY A 426 8.55 -34.40 -1.01
N GLY A 427 8.79 -35.02 0.15
CA GLY A 427 9.43 -36.35 0.25
C GLY A 427 8.53 -37.52 -0.17
N THR A 428 9.12 -38.69 -0.38
CA THR A 428 8.41 -39.96 -0.60
C THR A 428 7.67 -40.42 0.66
N ALA A 429 6.73 -41.36 0.55
CA ALA A 429 6.03 -41.91 1.71
C ALA A 429 7.01 -42.46 2.77
N ASP A 430 8.06 -43.17 2.36
CA ASP A 430 9.09 -43.71 3.26
C ASP A 430 9.92 -42.61 3.93
N GLN A 431 10.26 -41.55 3.20
CA GLN A 431 10.97 -40.40 3.75
C GLN A 431 10.13 -39.64 4.76
N LYS A 432 8.85 -39.40 4.46
CA LYS A 432 7.90 -38.78 5.38
C LYS A 432 7.75 -39.62 6.64
N LYS A 433 7.61 -40.93 6.48
CA LYS A 433 7.53 -41.87 7.59
C LYS A 433 8.80 -41.82 8.44
N ALA A 434 9.99 -41.87 7.85
CA ALA A 434 11.24 -41.80 8.61
C ALA A 434 11.44 -40.46 9.35
N LEU A 435 11.08 -39.32 8.73
CA LEU A 435 11.09 -38.02 9.40
C LEU A 435 10.09 -37.97 10.57
N PHE A 436 8.90 -38.52 10.36
CA PHE A 436 7.88 -38.63 11.40
C PHE A 436 8.37 -39.53 12.53
N ASP A 437 8.90 -40.71 12.22
CA ASP A 437 9.32 -41.70 13.21
C ASP A 437 10.45 -41.16 14.10
N ASN A 438 11.40 -40.39 13.56
CA ASN A 438 12.46 -39.79 14.37
C ASN A 438 11.94 -38.73 15.37
N ILE A 439 10.76 -38.15 15.14
CA ILE A 439 10.14 -37.20 16.07
C ILE A 439 9.11 -37.88 16.96
N CYS A 440 8.24 -38.74 16.42
CA CYS A 440 7.04 -39.25 17.10
C CYS A 440 6.95 -40.78 17.12
N GLY A 441 7.75 -41.50 16.31
CA GLY A 441 7.64 -42.94 16.15
C GLY A 441 8.63 -43.72 17.02
N GLY A 442 8.10 -44.61 17.85
CA GLY A 442 8.92 -45.56 18.62
C GLY A 442 9.29 -45.06 20.01
N GLY A 443 8.64 -45.66 21.01
CA GLY A 443 8.99 -45.60 22.42
C GLY A 443 8.82 -44.23 23.12
N PRO A 444 8.98 -44.18 24.45
CA PRO A 444 8.74 -42.96 25.25
C PRO A 444 9.60 -41.74 24.86
N LYS A 445 10.80 -41.96 24.31
CA LYS A 445 11.74 -40.89 23.94
C LYS A 445 11.23 -40.03 22.79
N THR A 446 10.60 -40.63 21.79
CA THR A 446 10.06 -39.86 20.64
C THR A 446 8.78 -39.13 21.02
N LEU A 447 7.92 -39.71 21.87
CA LEU A 447 6.80 -38.97 22.45
C LEU A 447 7.28 -37.70 23.20
N GLN A 448 8.38 -37.80 23.94
CA GLN A 448 9.00 -36.64 24.59
C GLN A 448 9.54 -35.59 23.59
N ASN A 449 10.15 -36.02 22.48
CA ASN A 449 10.58 -35.13 21.41
C ASN A 449 9.40 -34.35 20.82
N ALA A 450 8.30 -35.04 20.52
CA ALA A 450 7.08 -34.41 20.02
C ALA A 450 6.55 -33.35 21.00
N GLN A 451 6.46 -33.69 22.29
CA GLN A 451 6.04 -32.77 23.36
C GLN A 451 6.93 -31.53 23.46
N GLN A 452 8.26 -31.72 23.33
CA GLN A 452 9.21 -30.60 23.31
C GLN A 452 8.94 -29.68 22.12
N LEU A 453 8.75 -30.22 20.91
CA LEU A 453 8.46 -29.41 19.72
C LEU A 453 7.11 -28.69 19.80
N MET A 454 6.08 -29.29 20.41
CA MET A 454 4.77 -28.66 20.57
C MET A 454 4.82 -27.36 21.41
N ALA A 455 5.77 -27.28 22.33
CA ALA A 455 5.99 -26.11 23.19
C ALA A 455 7.07 -25.15 22.66
N ASP A 456 7.72 -25.48 21.55
CA ASP A 456 8.81 -24.72 20.93
C ASP A 456 8.28 -23.69 19.91
N GLU A 457 8.94 -22.53 19.83
CA GLU A 457 8.57 -21.42 18.92
C GLU A 457 8.58 -21.84 17.45
N PHE A 458 9.53 -22.68 17.07
CA PHE A 458 9.75 -23.13 15.69
C PHE A 458 9.18 -24.53 15.49
N GLY A 459 9.45 -25.44 16.42
CA GLY A 459 9.02 -26.83 16.40
C GLY A 459 7.51 -27.02 16.29
N THR A 460 6.70 -26.10 16.82
CA THR A 460 5.24 -26.15 16.71
C THR A 460 4.77 -26.18 15.27
N HIS A 461 5.48 -25.50 14.35
CA HIS A 461 5.15 -25.48 12.94
C HIS A 461 5.34 -26.85 12.29
N VAL A 462 6.35 -27.61 12.72
CA VAL A 462 6.59 -28.99 12.28
C VAL A 462 5.45 -29.89 12.72
N ILE A 463 5.07 -29.84 14.00
CA ILE A 463 3.98 -30.67 14.54
C ILE A 463 2.63 -30.32 13.90
N GLN A 464 2.33 -29.03 13.70
CA GLN A 464 1.12 -28.61 13.02
C GLN A 464 1.04 -29.15 11.57
N LYS A 465 2.18 -29.21 10.86
CA LYS A 465 2.26 -29.80 9.53
C LYS A 465 2.16 -31.32 9.55
N PHE A 466 2.63 -31.98 10.60
CA PHE A 466 2.41 -33.42 10.78
C PHE A 466 0.93 -33.73 11.01
N PHE A 467 0.20 -32.91 11.77
CA PHE A 467 -1.27 -33.05 11.85
C PHE A 467 -1.96 -32.78 10.51
N GLU A 468 -1.45 -31.86 9.68
CA GLU A 468 -2.08 -31.48 8.40
C GLU A 468 -1.91 -32.55 7.31
N TYR A 469 -0.73 -33.17 7.19
CA TYR A 469 -0.40 -34.08 6.08
C TYR A 469 -0.07 -35.51 6.52
N GLY A 470 -0.03 -35.79 7.82
CA GLY A 470 0.22 -37.14 8.35
C GLY A 470 -0.92 -38.10 8.01
N THR A 471 -0.62 -39.39 8.00
CA THR A 471 -1.64 -40.45 7.93
C THR A 471 -2.46 -40.51 9.21
N ASP A 472 -3.60 -41.18 9.20
CA ASP A 472 -4.45 -41.28 10.40
C ASP A 472 -3.72 -42.00 11.55
N ASP A 473 -2.90 -43.01 11.26
CA ASP A 473 -2.02 -43.66 12.25
C ASP A 473 -0.98 -42.70 12.85
N GLN A 474 -0.40 -41.82 12.03
CA GLN A 474 0.56 -40.81 12.49
C GLN A 474 -0.12 -39.75 13.35
N LYS A 475 -1.33 -39.33 12.97
CA LYS A 475 -2.14 -38.41 13.78
C LYS A 475 -2.51 -39.05 15.12
N ALA A 476 -2.88 -40.33 15.15
CA ALA A 476 -3.14 -41.05 16.38
C ALA A 476 -1.91 -41.08 17.31
N GLN A 477 -0.70 -41.30 16.77
CA GLN A 477 0.55 -41.22 17.54
C GLN A 477 0.84 -39.81 18.07
N LEU A 478 0.51 -38.76 17.32
CA LEU A 478 0.62 -37.39 17.81
C LEU A 478 -0.39 -37.10 18.94
N VAL A 479 -1.59 -37.65 18.88
CA VAL A 479 -2.58 -37.55 19.96
C VAL A 479 -2.10 -38.30 21.20
N GLU A 480 -1.48 -39.46 21.05
CA GLU A 480 -0.82 -40.16 22.17
C GLU A 480 0.26 -39.28 22.81
N ALA A 481 1.03 -38.53 22.03
CA ALA A 481 2.02 -37.58 22.56
C ALA A 481 1.38 -36.39 23.32
N LEU A 482 0.12 -36.03 23.00
CA LEU A 482 -0.64 -35.00 23.71
C LEU A 482 -1.18 -35.47 25.06
N ARG A 483 -1.37 -36.79 25.25
CA ARG A 483 -2.01 -37.36 26.43
C ARG A 483 -1.31 -36.91 27.72
N GLY A 484 -2.09 -36.41 28.68
CA GLY A 484 -1.64 -35.85 29.95
C GLY A 484 -1.07 -34.43 29.88
N HIS A 485 -1.03 -33.82 28.69
CA HIS A 485 -0.41 -32.52 28.45
C HIS A 485 -1.34 -31.52 27.74
N VAL A 486 -2.59 -31.90 27.41
CA VAL A 486 -3.54 -31.08 26.65
C VAL A 486 -3.78 -29.74 27.34
N LEU A 487 -4.07 -29.75 28.65
CA LEU A 487 -4.28 -28.50 29.40
C LEU A 487 -3.03 -27.63 29.39
N THR A 488 -1.86 -28.22 29.65
CA THR A 488 -0.59 -27.49 29.71
C THR A 488 -0.25 -26.83 28.38
N LEU A 489 -0.54 -27.49 27.27
CA LEU A 489 -0.32 -26.96 25.92
C LEU A 489 -1.38 -25.91 25.54
N ALA A 490 -2.65 -26.14 25.89
CA ALA A 490 -3.75 -25.22 25.60
C ALA A 490 -3.52 -23.82 26.21
N LEU A 491 -2.86 -23.75 27.37
CA LEU A 491 -2.54 -22.51 28.08
C LEU A 491 -1.22 -21.85 27.65
N LYS A 492 -0.58 -22.32 26.57
CA LYS A 492 0.68 -21.78 26.04
C LYS A 492 0.49 -21.26 24.63
N MET A 493 1.25 -20.22 24.28
CA MET A 493 1.21 -19.59 22.96
C MET A 493 1.33 -20.60 21.82
N TYR A 494 2.43 -21.35 21.78
CA TYR A 494 2.70 -22.33 20.73
C TYR A 494 1.86 -23.60 20.85
N GLY A 495 1.64 -24.07 22.08
CA GLY A 495 0.88 -25.30 22.35
C GLY A 495 -0.60 -25.17 21.96
N SER A 496 -1.21 -24.00 22.17
CA SER A 496 -2.62 -23.77 21.82
C SER A 496 -2.87 -23.89 20.32
N HIS A 497 -1.92 -23.49 19.48
CA HIS A 497 -2.00 -23.67 18.04
C HIS A 497 -1.92 -25.16 17.65
N VAL A 498 -1.09 -25.95 18.35
CA VAL A 498 -1.05 -27.41 18.16
C VAL A 498 -2.39 -28.04 18.53
N ILE A 499 -2.96 -27.72 19.70
CA ILE A 499 -4.24 -28.29 20.14
C ILE A 499 -5.35 -27.94 19.14
N GLN A 500 -5.46 -26.67 18.75
CA GLN A 500 -6.44 -26.25 17.75
C GLN A 500 -6.25 -26.95 16.41
N LYS A 501 -5.00 -27.17 15.97
CA LYS A 501 -4.70 -27.89 14.74
C LYS A 501 -5.05 -29.37 14.85
N ALA A 502 -4.74 -30.00 15.97
CA ALA A 502 -5.08 -31.40 16.26
C ALA A 502 -6.61 -31.58 16.17
N LEU A 503 -7.38 -30.77 16.89
CA LEU A 503 -8.85 -30.81 16.86
C LEU A 503 -9.40 -30.65 15.43
N LYS A 504 -8.79 -29.83 14.59
CA LYS A 504 -9.24 -29.60 13.20
C LYS A 504 -8.82 -30.68 12.21
N SER A 505 -7.88 -31.57 12.55
CA SER A 505 -7.22 -32.47 11.58
C SER A 505 -7.37 -33.96 11.87
N VAL A 506 -7.86 -34.32 13.06
CA VAL A 506 -8.14 -35.71 13.46
C VAL A 506 -9.63 -36.05 13.33
N ASP A 507 -9.95 -37.34 13.39
CA ASP A 507 -11.34 -37.82 13.35
C ASP A 507 -12.11 -37.52 14.66
N LYS A 508 -13.41 -37.82 14.66
CA LYS A 508 -14.28 -37.56 15.82
C LYS A 508 -13.85 -38.35 17.07
N ALA A 509 -13.27 -39.54 16.93
CA ALA A 509 -12.89 -40.36 18.08
C ALA A 509 -11.70 -39.73 18.81
N LEU A 510 -10.66 -39.35 18.07
CA LEU A 510 -9.48 -38.68 18.60
C LEU A 510 -9.78 -37.25 19.08
N GLN A 511 -10.72 -36.54 18.44
CA GLN A 511 -11.20 -35.25 18.95
C GLN A 511 -11.76 -35.39 20.37
N ILE A 512 -12.59 -36.41 20.60
CA ILE A 512 -13.17 -36.67 21.91
C ILE A 512 -12.08 -36.97 22.93
N GLU A 513 -11.09 -37.81 22.59
CA GLU A 513 -9.96 -38.12 23.48
C GLU A 513 -9.20 -36.85 23.94
N ILE A 514 -8.92 -35.92 23.03
CA ILE A 514 -8.25 -34.65 23.37
C ILE A 514 -9.13 -33.83 24.33
N ILE A 515 -10.45 -33.80 24.09
CA ILE A 515 -11.40 -32.99 24.89
C ILE A 515 -11.67 -33.59 26.26
N GLU A 516 -11.62 -34.92 26.40
CA GLU A 516 -11.84 -35.63 27.66
C GLU A 516 -10.88 -35.14 28.76
N GLU A 517 -9.62 -34.84 28.42
CA GLU A 517 -8.64 -34.30 29.38
C GLU A 517 -9.01 -32.89 29.88
N LEU A 518 -9.72 -32.11 29.07
CA LEU A 518 -10.19 -30.76 29.41
C LEU A 518 -11.57 -30.75 30.09
N THR A 519 -12.28 -31.89 30.12
CA THR A 519 -13.62 -32.01 30.67
C THR A 519 -13.73 -31.66 32.16
N PRO A 520 -12.74 -31.94 33.03
CA PRO A 520 -12.80 -31.52 34.43
C PRO A 520 -13.03 -30.02 34.55
N ARG A 521 -14.01 -29.64 35.37
CA ARG A 521 -14.46 -28.24 35.52
C ARG A 521 -13.34 -27.23 35.77
N LEU A 522 -12.34 -27.60 36.57
CA LEU A 522 -11.18 -26.73 36.83
C LEU A 522 -10.36 -26.45 35.57
N CYS A 523 -10.22 -27.43 34.67
CA CYS A 523 -9.53 -27.29 33.39
C CYS A 523 -10.29 -26.32 32.49
N VAL A 524 -11.60 -26.51 32.34
CA VAL A 524 -12.48 -25.63 31.54
C VAL A 524 -12.36 -24.17 32.00
N ILE A 525 -12.56 -23.90 33.30
CA ILE A 525 -12.51 -22.53 33.83
C ILE A 525 -11.12 -21.90 33.66
N LYS A 526 -10.04 -22.69 33.85
CA LYS A 526 -8.68 -22.21 33.58
C LYS A 526 -8.51 -21.82 32.11
N CYS A 527 -8.98 -22.64 31.17
CA CYS A 527 -8.91 -22.31 29.75
C CYS A 527 -9.73 -21.06 29.40
N ILE A 528 -10.96 -20.94 29.91
CA ILE A 528 -11.83 -19.77 29.65
C ILE A 528 -11.16 -18.45 30.07
N LYS A 529 -10.42 -18.48 31.18
CA LYS A 529 -9.76 -17.30 31.74
C LYS A 529 -8.33 -17.07 31.21
N ASP A 530 -7.88 -17.87 30.26
CA ASP A 530 -6.54 -17.75 29.66
C ASP A 530 -6.61 -17.24 28.22
N GLN A 531 -5.60 -16.46 27.81
CA GLN A 531 -5.54 -15.85 26.48
C GLN A 531 -5.49 -16.88 25.35
N TYR A 532 -4.82 -18.01 25.58
CA TYR A 532 -4.66 -19.08 24.60
C TYR A 532 -5.71 -20.16 24.81
N GLY A 533 -5.98 -20.50 26.07
CA GLY A 533 -7.01 -21.46 26.45
C GLY A 533 -8.40 -21.08 25.95
N SER A 534 -8.75 -19.79 25.95
CA SER A 534 -10.05 -19.31 25.46
C SER A 534 -10.22 -19.54 23.97
N SER A 535 -9.14 -19.43 23.19
CA SER A 535 -9.13 -19.75 21.75
C SER A 535 -9.30 -21.25 21.51
N VAL A 536 -8.71 -22.09 22.35
CA VAL A 536 -8.92 -23.55 22.32
C VAL A 536 -10.37 -23.89 22.66
N MET A 537 -10.95 -23.29 23.71
CA MET A 537 -12.36 -23.49 24.06
C MET A 537 -13.31 -23.04 22.95
N GLY A 538 -13.03 -21.90 22.32
CA GLY A 538 -13.78 -21.45 21.15
C GLY A 538 -13.75 -22.47 20.02
N THR A 539 -12.58 -23.03 19.71
CA THR A 539 -12.43 -24.09 18.70
C THR A 539 -13.21 -25.35 19.06
N ILE A 540 -13.21 -25.77 20.33
CA ILE A 540 -14.00 -26.92 20.79
C ILE A 540 -15.50 -26.65 20.59
N ILE A 541 -15.97 -25.48 20.99
CA ILE A 541 -17.39 -25.09 20.87
C ILE A 541 -17.84 -25.01 19.41
N GLU A 542 -16.97 -24.53 18.51
CA GLU A 542 -17.27 -24.43 17.07
C GLU A 542 -17.31 -25.80 16.36
N LEU A 543 -16.45 -26.74 16.76
CA LEU A 543 -16.26 -28.01 16.03
C LEU A 543 -17.14 -29.15 16.53
N ILE A 544 -17.56 -29.10 17.79
CA ILE A 544 -18.22 -30.22 18.47
C ILE A 544 -19.73 -30.01 18.50
N GLU A 545 -20.46 -31.12 18.30
CA GLU A 545 -21.92 -31.14 18.37
C GLU A 545 -22.43 -30.58 19.71
N PRO A 546 -23.46 -29.70 19.72
CA PRO A 546 -23.92 -29.01 20.92
C PRO A 546 -24.26 -29.94 22.10
N GLN A 547 -24.78 -31.13 21.83
CA GLN A 547 -25.12 -32.13 22.84
C GLN A 547 -23.91 -32.57 23.68
N ARG A 548 -22.70 -32.52 23.12
CA ARG A 548 -21.45 -32.89 23.80
C ARG A 548 -20.81 -31.71 24.55
N LEU A 549 -21.30 -30.48 24.36
CA LEU A 549 -20.78 -29.29 25.02
C LEU A 549 -21.33 -29.07 26.45
N GLN A 550 -22.12 -30.02 26.97
CA GLN A 550 -22.74 -29.89 28.29
C GLN A 550 -21.70 -29.68 29.41
N PHE A 551 -20.54 -30.32 29.33
CA PHE A 551 -19.48 -30.13 30.32
C PHE A 551 -18.98 -28.68 30.42
N VAL A 552 -19.00 -27.92 29.31
CA VAL A 552 -18.63 -26.49 29.30
C VAL A 552 -19.70 -25.67 30.01
N VAL A 553 -20.96 -25.94 29.69
CA VAL A 553 -22.13 -25.29 30.30
C VAL A 553 -22.17 -25.55 31.81
N ASP A 554 -22.00 -26.81 32.21
CA ASP A 554 -21.98 -27.22 33.63
C ASP A 554 -20.79 -26.59 34.37
N ALA A 555 -19.62 -26.51 33.73
CA ALA A 555 -18.44 -25.90 34.32
C ALA A 555 -18.64 -24.41 34.63
N ILE A 556 -19.24 -23.68 33.68
CA ILE A 556 -19.59 -22.25 33.80
C ILE A 556 -20.66 -22.05 34.89
N LEU A 557 -21.74 -22.82 34.88
CA LEU A 557 -22.88 -22.63 35.79
C LEU A 557 -22.58 -23.04 37.22
N SER A 558 -21.82 -24.11 37.41
CA SER A 558 -21.60 -24.71 38.73
C SER A 558 -20.44 -24.06 39.48
N SER A 559 -19.91 -22.92 39.03
CA SER A 559 -18.70 -22.35 39.60
C SER A 559 -18.90 -21.53 40.88
N PRO A 560 -18.26 -21.90 42.01
CA PRO A 560 -18.44 -21.20 43.28
C PRO A 560 -17.73 -19.85 43.30
N SER A 561 -16.68 -19.68 42.49
CA SER A 561 -15.88 -18.45 42.39
C SER A 561 -16.11 -17.65 41.11
N ASP A 562 -16.61 -18.28 40.05
CA ASP A 562 -16.65 -17.70 38.70
C ASP A 562 -18.07 -17.76 38.14
N SER A 563 -18.93 -16.82 38.56
CA SER A 563 -20.28 -16.70 38.01
C SER A 563 -20.28 -16.40 36.50
N VAL A 564 -21.40 -16.64 35.82
CA VAL A 564 -21.56 -16.28 34.39
C VAL A 564 -21.26 -14.79 34.16
N ALA A 565 -21.69 -13.93 35.09
CA ALA A 565 -21.39 -12.50 35.05
C ALA A 565 -19.88 -12.23 35.19
N SER A 566 -19.20 -12.86 36.16
CA SER A 566 -17.74 -12.75 36.33
C SER A 566 -16.97 -13.13 35.06
N LEU A 567 -17.32 -14.25 34.42
CA LEU A 567 -16.69 -14.68 33.17
C LEU A 567 -16.99 -13.74 32.01
N SER A 568 -18.18 -13.15 31.96
CA SER A 568 -18.56 -12.17 30.93
C SER A 568 -17.84 -10.83 31.06
N LEU A 569 -17.41 -10.48 32.28
CA LEU A 569 -16.56 -9.32 32.57
C LEU A 569 -15.06 -9.61 32.36
N HIS A 570 -14.69 -10.86 32.06
CA HIS A 570 -13.30 -11.27 31.88
C HIS A 570 -12.82 -11.00 30.45
N GLU A 571 -11.55 -10.59 30.29
CA GLU A 571 -10.96 -10.20 29.00
C GLU A 571 -11.02 -11.30 27.92
N TYR A 572 -10.93 -12.55 28.33
CA TYR A 572 -11.07 -13.73 27.45
C TYR A 572 -12.39 -14.47 27.65
N GLY A 573 -12.96 -14.43 28.85
CA GLY A 573 -14.14 -15.22 29.19
C GLY A 573 -15.36 -14.76 28.41
N ASN A 574 -15.49 -13.44 28.17
CA ASN A 574 -16.57 -12.86 27.36
C ASN A 574 -16.65 -13.48 25.95
N LEU A 575 -15.52 -13.84 25.36
CA LEU A 575 -15.48 -14.45 24.02
C LEU A 575 -16.05 -15.87 24.07
N VAL A 576 -15.67 -16.66 25.08
CA VAL A 576 -16.20 -18.01 25.25
C VAL A 576 -17.69 -18.00 25.56
N ILE A 577 -18.16 -17.05 26.40
CA ILE A 577 -19.59 -16.90 26.68
C ILE A 577 -20.36 -16.59 25.38
N GLN A 578 -19.87 -15.70 24.54
CA GLN A 578 -20.48 -15.43 23.22
C GLN A 578 -20.54 -16.71 22.37
N ARG A 579 -19.46 -17.51 22.31
CA ARG A 579 -19.47 -18.77 21.55
C ARG A 579 -20.46 -19.80 22.07
N VAL A 580 -20.63 -19.90 23.39
CA VAL A 580 -21.66 -20.75 23.99
C VAL A 580 -23.06 -20.27 23.57
N LEU A 581 -23.30 -18.96 23.55
CA LEU A 581 -24.58 -18.38 23.09
C LEU A 581 -24.82 -18.57 21.58
N GLU A 582 -23.76 -18.62 20.77
CA GLU A 582 -23.84 -18.87 19.32
C GLU A 582 -24.14 -20.34 19.00
N HIS A 583 -23.40 -21.26 19.61
CA HIS A 583 -23.32 -22.64 19.13
C HIS A 583 -24.09 -23.67 19.96
N CYS A 584 -24.35 -23.42 21.26
CA CYS A 584 -25.08 -24.40 22.08
C CYS A 584 -26.57 -24.45 21.72
N THR A 585 -27.29 -25.43 22.29
CA THR A 585 -28.75 -25.52 22.16
C THR A 585 -29.47 -24.48 23.03
N GLU A 586 -30.71 -24.14 22.72
CA GLU A 586 -31.51 -23.20 23.54
C GLU A 586 -31.67 -23.67 24.99
N GLN A 587 -31.83 -24.98 25.21
CA GLN A 587 -31.90 -25.56 26.55
C GLN A 587 -30.61 -25.32 27.36
N GLN A 588 -29.46 -25.36 26.70
CA GLN A 588 -28.15 -25.10 27.32
C GLN A 588 -27.91 -23.61 27.59
N LYS A 589 -28.42 -22.73 26.72
CA LYS A 589 -28.25 -21.27 26.86
C LYS A 589 -29.14 -20.68 27.94
N ARG A 590 -30.36 -21.20 28.13
CA ARG A 590 -31.39 -20.63 29.02
C ARG A 590 -30.87 -20.29 30.43
N PRO A 591 -30.15 -21.18 31.16
CA PRO A 591 -29.64 -20.87 32.49
C PRO A 591 -28.53 -19.81 32.49
N LEU A 592 -27.71 -19.76 31.42
CA LEU A 592 -26.68 -18.73 31.26
C LEU A 592 -27.32 -17.37 31.02
N LEU A 593 -28.31 -17.32 30.13
CA LEU A 593 -29.08 -16.12 29.84
C LEU A 593 -29.75 -15.59 31.11
N GLU A 594 -30.38 -16.44 31.93
CA GLU A 594 -30.98 -16.01 33.20
C GLU A 594 -29.97 -15.33 34.15
N GLN A 595 -28.77 -15.89 34.31
CA GLN A 595 -27.73 -15.25 35.13
C GLN A 595 -27.20 -13.94 34.50
N LEU A 596 -27.07 -13.87 33.17
CA LEU A 596 -26.68 -12.65 32.47
C LEU A 596 -27.73 -11.54 32.65
N LEU A 597 -29.01 -11.88 32.47
CA LEU A 597 -30.14 -10.96 32.60
C LEU A 597 -30.25 -10.40 34.02
N GLY A 598 -29.91 -11.20 35.04
CA GLY A 598 -29.82 -10.72 36.43
C GLY A 598 -28.70 -9.70 36.70
N ASN A 599 -27.73 -9.56 35.79
CA ASN A 599 -26.53 -8.72 35.98
C ASN A 599 -26.33 -7.66 34.88
N VAL A 600 -27.38 -7.35 34.10
CA VAL A 600 -27.33 -6.39 32.97
C VAL A 600 -26.71 -5.04 33.35
N PRO A 601 -27.08 -4.38 34.47
CA PRO A 601 -26.53 -3.07 34.81
C PRO A 601 -25.00 -3.06 34.89
N THR A 602 -24.41 -4.09 35.49
CA THR A 602 -22.96 -4.23 35.63
C THR A 602 -22.30 -4.55 34.29
N LEU A 603 -22.89 -5.45 33.50
CA LEU A 603 -22.32 -5.90 32.23
C LEU A 603 -22.30 -4.79 31.17
N VAL A 604 -23.35 -3.96 31.11
CA VAL A 604 -23.48 -2.91 30.10
C VAL A 604 -22.39 -1.83 30.21
N THR A 605 -21.97 -1.50 31.43
CA THR A 605 -20.95 -0.47 31.69
C THR A 605 -19.53 -1.02 31.71
N ASP A 606 -19.35 -2.32 31.48
CA ASP A 606 -18.03 -2.95 31.45
C ASP A 606 -17.46 -3.06 30.03
N GLN A 607 -16.14 -3.01 29.93
CA GLN A 607 -15.43 -3.07 28.65
C GLN A 607 -15.64 -4.39 27.91
N TYR A 608 -15.82 -5.51 28.61
CA TYR A 608 -16.01 -6.84 28.03
C TYR A 608 -17.47 -7.27 28.11
N GLY A 609 -18.13 -7.02 29.25
CA GLY A 609 -19.55 -7.31 29.43
C GLY A 609 -20.44 -6.66 28.38
N SER A 610 -20.09 -5.44 27.92
CA SER A 610 -20.85 -4.73 26.87
C SER A 610 -20.81 -5.43 25.50
N PHE A 611 -19.83 -6.28 25.23
CA PHE A 611 -19.83 -7.14 24.04
C PHE A 611 -20.83 -8.28 24.17
N VAL A 612 -20.87 -8.96 25.32
CA VAL A 612 -21.83 -10.05 25.59
C VAL A 612 -23.27 -9.53 25.52
N ILE A 613 -23.56 -8.37 26.12
CA ILE A 613 -24.91 -7.80 26.07
C ILE A 613 -25.33 -7.42 24.64
N ARG A 614 -24.42 -6.82 23.86
CA ARG A 614 -24.71 -6.52 22.45
C ARG A 614 -24.95 -7.79 21.63
N HIS A 615 -24.19 -8.85 21.89
CA HIS A 615 -24.41 -10.14 21.25
C HIS A 615 -25.83 -10.67 21.51
N VAL A 616 -26.30 -10.62 22.77
CA VAL A 616 -27.69 -11.02 23.10
C VAL A 616 -28.72 -10.11 22.43
N LEU A 617 -28.48 -8.80 22.35
CA LEU A 617 -29.37 -7.88 21.65
C LEU A 617 -29.46 -8.16 20.15
N GLU A 618 -28.36 -8.55 19.53
CA GLU A 618 -28.27 -8.81 18.09
C GLU A 618 -28.88 -10.16 17.70
N HIS A 619 -28.54 -11.22 18.44
CA HIS A 619 -28.85 -12.60 18.06
C HIS A 619 -29.86 -13.32 18.98
N GLY A 620 -30.11 -12.82 20.19
CA GLY A 620 -30.99 -13.49 21.18
C GLY A 620 -32.47 -13.51 20.77
N LEU A 621 -33.32 -14.21 21.53
CA LEU A 621 -34.76 -14.19 21.29
C LEU A 621 -35.41 -12.90 21.86
N PRO A 622 -36.60 -12.49 21.38
CA PRO A 622 -37.29 -11.32 21.92
C PRO A 622 -37.45 -11.33 23.46
N GLU A 623 -37.71 -12.51 24.04
CA GLU A 623 -37.83 -12.72 25.49
C GLU A 623 -36.52 -12.45 26.26
N ASP A 624 -35.36 -12.56 25.62
CA ASP A 624 -34.06 -12.25 26.21
C ASP A 624 -33.66 -10.79 25.98
N ARG A 625 -34.08 -10.21 24.86
CA ARG A 625 -33.79 -8.82 24.51
C ARG A 625 -34.60 -7.85 25.38
N GLU A 626 -35.87 -8.16 25.63
CA GLU A 626 -36.78 -7.25 26.32
C GLU A 626 -36.31 -6.87 27.74
N PRO A 627 -35.87 -7.81 28.60
CA PRO A 627 -35.37 -7.46 29.93
C PRO A 627 -34.11 -6.58 29.89
N ILE A 628 -33.23 -6.80 28.90
CA ILE A 628 -32.04 -5.97 28.69
C ILE A 628 -32.49 -4.54 28.34
N VAL A 629 -33.34 -4.39 27.32
CA VAL A 629 -33.84 -3.10 26.87
C VAL A 629 -34.56 -2.36 28.00
N ARG A 630 -35.36 -3.07 28.81
CA ARG A 630 -36.02 -2.50 29.98
C ARG A 630 -35.02 -1.95 31.01
N SER A 631 -33.99 -2.73 31.35
CA SER A 631 -32.92 -2.30 32.27
C SER A 631 -32.13 -1.09 31.73
N LEU A 632 -31.89 -1.04 30.41
CA LEU A 632 -31.25 0.10 29.75
C LEU A 632 -32.12 1.37 29.85
N HIS A 633 -33.44 1.25 29.68
CA HIS A 633 -34.38 2.38 29.77
C HIS A 633 -34.42 3.02 31.16
N GLU A 634 -34.20 2.25 32.22
CA GLU A 634 -34.16 2.77 33.60
C GLU A 634 -32.93 3.67 33.86
N ASN A 635 -31.85 3.50 33.09
CA ASN A 635 -30.56 4.13 33.34
C ASN A 635 -29.97 4.88 32.13
N VAL A 636 -30.80 5.25 31.14
CA VAL A 636 -30.34 5.84 29.86
C VAL A 636 -29.30 6.94 30.06
N LEU A 637 -29.58 7.93 30.91
CA LEU A 637 -28.71 9.09 31.09
C LEU A 637 -27.32 8.69 31.60
N THR A 638 -27.26 7.81 32.59
CA THR A 638 -26.01 7.27 33.13
C THR A 638 -25.24 6.53 32.04
N LEU A 639 -25.93 5.68 31.28
CA LEU A 639 -25.32 4.82 30.25
C LEU A 639 -24.80 5.61 29.04
N VAL A 640 -25.48 6.67 28.60
CA VAL A 640 -24.98 7.49 27.49
C VAL A 640 -23.75 8.31 27.85
N THR A 641 -23.56 8.60 29.14
CA THR A 641 -22.35 9.25 29.65
C THR A 641 -21.22 8.27 29.93
N ASP A 642 -21.55 6.99 30.17
CA ASP A 642 -20.56 5.93 30.33
C ASP A 642 -19.86 5.57 29.01
N LYS A 643 -18.57 5.25 29.10
CA LYS A 643 -17.74 4.93 27.94
C LYS A 643 -18.26 3.69 27.20
N TYR A 644 -18.67 2.65 27.93
CA TYR A 644 -19.07 1.36 27.35
C TYR A 644 -20.58 1.24 27.17
N GLY A 645 -21.36 1.74 28.14
CA GLY A 645 -22.81 1.81 28.08
C GLY A 645 -23.32 2.58 26.85
N SER A 646 -22.60 3.62 26.42
CA SER A 646 -22.96 4.38 25.23
C SER A 646 -22.90 3.56 23.94
N PHE A 647 -22.06 2.52 23.87
CA PHE A 647 -22.03 1.59 22.74
C PHE A 647 -23.25 0.66 22.74
N VAL A 648 -23.72 0.23 23.91
CA VAL A 648 -24.91 -0.61 24.02
C VAL A 648 -26.17 0.20 23.67
N ILE A 649 -26.32 1.41 24.20
CA ILE A 649 -27.44 2.32 23.84
C ILE A 649 -27.45 2.61 22.35
N ARG A 650 -26.29 2.85 21.75
CA ARG A 650 -26.16 3.04 20.30
C ARG A 650 -26.65 1.83 19.52
N HIS A 651 -26.31 0.62 19.94
CA HIS A 651 -26.78 -0.60 19.30
C HIS A 651 -28.32 -0.73 19.36
N VAL A 652 -28.93 -0.38 20.50
CA VAL A 652 -30.41 -0.32 20.62
C VAL A 652 -31.01 0.73 19.69
N ILE A 653 -30.36 1.88 19.48
CA ILE A 653 -30.84 2.89 18.52
C ILE A 653 -30.77 2.38 17.08
N GLU A 654 -29.71 1.64 16.73
CA GLU A 654 -29.47 1.13 15.39
C GLU A 654 -30.41 -0.02 15.01
N HIS A 655 -30.63 -0.96 15.93
CA HIS A 655 -31.29 -2.24 15.66
C HIS A 655 -32.58 -2.46 16.46
N GLY A 656 -32.85 -1.66 17.48
CA GLY A 656 -34.04 -1.78 18.33
C GLY A 656 -35.31 -1.19 17.70
N LEU A 657 -36.44 -1.34 18.41
CA LEU A 657 -37.75 -0.93 17.95
C LEU A 657 -37.91 0.61 17.95
N PRO A 658 -38.80 1.18 17.12
CA PRO A 658 -39.07 2.62 17.11
C PRO A 658 -39.46 3.20 18.49
N GLU A 659 -40.17 2.43 19.30
CA GLU A 659 -40.63 2.80 20.65
C GLU A 659 -39.44 2.93 21.62
N ASP A 660 -38.43 2.08 21.49
CA ASP A 660 -37.20 2.16 22.29
C ASP A 660 -36.39 3.39 21.94
N ARG A 661 -36.29 3.70 20.65
CA ARG A 661 -35.64 4.95 20.17
C ARG A 661 -36.36 6.17 20.73
N GLU A 662 -37.69 6.14 20.77
CA GLU A 662 -38.50 7.23 21.30
C GLU A 662 -38.24 7.45 22.80
N ARG A 663 -38.22 6.37 23.58
CA ARG A 663 -37.91 6.41 25.02
C ARG A 663 -36.51 6.96 25.26
N ILE A 664 -35.50 6.50 24.51
CA ILE A 664 -34.14 7.01 24.61
C ILE A 664 -34.10 8.52 24.30
N VAL A 665 -34.72 8.96 23.19
CA VAL A 665 -34.79 10.38 22.83
C VAL A 665 -35.50 11.22 23.90
N ARG A 666 -36.59 10.71 24.48
CA ARG A 666 -37.31 11.35 25.59
C ARG A 666 -36.43 11.48 26.83
N SER A 667 -35.68 10.45 27.20
CA SER A 667 -34.76 10.49 28.36
C SER A 667 -33.57 11.43 28.16
N LEU A 668 -33.20 11.75 26.92
CA LEU A 668 -32.15 12.73 26.60
C LEU A 668 -32.67 14.17 26.56
N HIS A 669 -33.98 14.35 26.55
CA HIS A 669 -34.61 15.67 26.51
C HIS A 669 -34.28 16.46 27.78
N GLY A 670 -33.91 17.72 27.62
CA GLY A 670 -33.45 18.59 28.71
C GLY A 670 -31.96 18.45 29.10
N ASP A 671 -31.30 17.33 28.79
CA ASP A 671 -29.92 17.05 29.25
C ASP A 671 -28.84 17.21 28.17
N ILE A 672 -29.23 17.46 26.91
CA ILE A 672 -28.29 17.65 25.78
C ILE A 672 -27.15 18.60 26.18
N MET A 673 -27.49 19.80 26.65
CA MET A 673 -26.51 20.86 26.97
C MET A 673 -25.59 20.55 28.15
N LYS A 674 -26.00 19.67 29.06
CA LYS A 674 -25.16 19.29 30.21
C LYS A 674 -24.02 18.37 29.79
N ASN A 675 -24.20 17.59 28.72
CA ASN A 675 -23.30 16.50 28.34
C ASN A 675 -22.62 16.66 26.96
N THR A 676 -22.76 17.81 26.30
CA THR A 676 -22.17 18.09 24.97
C THR A 676 -20.64 18.07 24.92
N HIS A 677 -19.99 18.09 26.08
CA HIS A 677 -18.54 17.99 26.21
C HIS A 677 -18.04 16.54 26.13
N LEU A 678 -18.94 15.55 26.30
CA LEU A 678 -18.62 14.12 26.23
C LEU A 678 -18.77 13.60 24.79
N HIS A 679 -17.73 12.95 24.28
CA HIS A 679 -17.74 12.34 22.95
C HIS A 679 -18.78 11.21 22.84
N SER A 680 -18.83 10.32 23.84
CA SER A 680 -19.80 9.20 23.92
C SER A 680 -21.24 9.68 23.80
N PHE A 681 -21.59 10.75 24.51
CA PHE A 681 -22.92 11.36 24.47
C PHE A 681 -23.23 11.97 23.09
N CYS A 682 -22.30 12.71 22.50
CA CYS A 682 -22.48 13.31 21.17
C CYS A 682 -22.73 12.26 20.09
N ASP A 683 -22.01 11.14 20.13
CA ASP A 683 -22.21 10.01 19.22
C ASP A 683 -23.63 9.43 19.32
N VAL A 684 -24.16 9.27 20.55
CA VAL A 684 -25.52 8.77 20.77
C VAL A 684 -26.54 9.71 20.13
N ILE A 685 -26.40 11.03 20.31
CA ILE A 685 -27.29 12.01 19.68
C ILE A 685 -27.21 11.93 18.16
N ILE A 686 -26.01 11.80 17.59
CA ILE A 686 -25.82 11.61 16.14
C ILE A 686 -26.58 10.38 15.66
N LYS A 687 -26.56 9.29 16.41
CA LYS A 687 -27.25 8.03 16.05
C LYS A 687 -28.77 8.18 16.15
N CYS A 688 -29.30 8.88 17.16
CA CYS A 688 -30.71 9.26 17.20
C CYS A 688 -31.12 10.10 15.97
N LEU A 689 -30.25 11.01 15.49
CA LEU A 689 -30.53 11.81 14.30
C LEU A 689 -30.52 10.99 13.00
N VAL A 690 -29.76 9.89 12.96
CA VAL A 690 -29.71 8.98 11.81
C VAL A 690 -30.94 8.07 11.80
N PHE A 691 -31.16 7.31 12.88
CA PHE A 691 -32.11 6.20 12.93
C PHE A 691 -33.48 6.56 13.54
N GLY A 692 -33.61 7.73 14.16
CA GLY A 692 -34.89 8.19 14.72
C GLY A 692 -35.93 8.53 13.66
N THR A 693 -37.19 8.66 14.08
CA THR A 693 -38.28 9.16 13.23
C THR A 693 -38.17 10.66 12.96
N THR A 694 -38.96 11.19 12.03
CA THR A 694 -39.01 12.63 11.75
C THR A 694 -39.39 13.42 13.00
N GLU A 695 -40.37 12.97 13.80
CA GLU A 695 -40.74 13.65 15.05
C GLU A 695 -39.57 13.66 16.05
N GLN A 696 -38.89 12.52 16.21
CA GLN A 696 -37.77 12.38 17.15
C GLN A 696 -36.59 13.30 16.78
N LYS A 697 -36.24 13.37 15.49
CA LYS A 697 -35.20 14.29 14.99
C LYS A 697 -35.58 15.74 15.25
N ASN A 698 -36.82 16.08 14.95
CA ASN A 698 -37.35 17.42 15.12
C ASN A 698 -37.34 17.85 16.59
N ALA A 699 -37.71 16.98 17.51
CA ALA A 699 -37.66 17.24 18.96
C ALA A 699 -36.24 17.60 19.44
N LEU A 700 -35.22 16.84 18.99
CA LEU A 700 -33.81 17.12 19.32
C LEU A 700 -33.34 18.46 18.73
N ILE A 701 -33.71 18.76 17.48
CA ILE A 701 -33.35 20.02 16.81
C ILE A 701 -34.02 21.21 17.48
N ASP A 702 -35.31 21.09 17.81
CA ASP A 702 -36.10 22.15 18.43
C ASP A 702 -35.57 22.51 19.82
N GLN A 703 -35.13 21.52 20.59
CA GLN A 703 -34.48 21.73 21.89
C GLN A 703 -33.18 22.54 21.76
N VAL A 704 -32.34 22.23 20.78
CA VAL A 704 -31.08 22.97 20.55
C VAL A 704 -31.34 24.38 20.00
N CYS A 705 -32.47 24.57 19.32
CA CYS A 705 -32.92 25.86 18.78
C CYS A 705 -33.81 26.68 19.72
N ALA A 706 -34.11 26.17 20.92
CA ALA A 706 -34.94 26.87 21.90
C ALA A 706 -34.14 28.05 22.49
N ASP A 707 -34.71 29.25 22.44
CA ASP A 707 -34.14 30.44 23.05
C ASP A 707 -34.89 30.72 24.36
N ASN A 708 -34.21 30.52 25.49
CA ASN A 708 -34.78 30.72 26.82
C ASN A 708 -34.72 32.21 27.25
N GLY A 709 -34.57 33.14 26.31
CA GLY A 709 -34.44 34.58 26.60
C GLY A 709 -33.05 34.99 27.11
N SER A 710 -32.05 34.09 27.03
CA SER A 710 -30.68 34.34 27.49
C SER A 710 -29.78 35.03 26.45
N GLY A 711 -30.27 35.21 25.21
CA GLY A 711 -29.51 35.80 24.11
C GLY A 711 -28.38 34.92 23.56
N GLN A 712 -28.18 33.70 24.09
CA GLN A 712 -27.29 32.69 23.54
C GLN A 712 -27.99 31.33 23.46
N PRO A 713 -28.64 30.99 22.33
CA PRO A 713 -29.27 29.70 22.17
C PRO A 713 -28.26 28.54 22.31
N PRO A 714 -28.69 27.38 22.86
CA PRO A 714 -27.88 26.16 23.02
C PRO A 714 -27.04 25.80 21.79
N LEU A 715 -27.62 25.97 20.59
CA LEU A 715 -26.97 25.81 19.29
C LEU A 715 -25.60 26.49 19.19
N LEU A 716 -25.48 27.73 19.66
CA LEU A 716 -24.25 28.52 19.54
C LEU A 716 -23.16 28.05 20.49
N GLN A 717 -23.56 27.56 21.67
CA GLN A 717 -22.65 26.99 22.64
C GLN A 717 -22.13 25.63 22.15
N MET A 718 -22.98 24.81 21.52
CA MET A 718 -22.58 23.55 20.89
C MET A 718 -21.59 23.75 19.75
N MET A 719 -21.81 24.75 18.88
CA MET A 719 -20.89 25.06 17.77
C MET A 719 -19.47 25.42 18.23
N LYS A 720 -19.30 25.89 19.47
CA LYS A 720 -17.99 26.23 20.05
C LYS A 720 -17.28 25.01 20.66
N GLN A 721 -17.99 23.91 20.90
CA GLN A 721 -17.42 22.72 21.54
C GLN A 721 -16.91 21.72 20.51
N GLN A 722 -15.81 21.03 20.86
CA GLN A 722 -15.06 20.19 19.94
C GLN A 722 -15.86 19.02 19.35
N PHE A 723 -16.75 18.40 20.13
CA PHE A 723 -17.55 17.23 19.71
C PHE A 723 -18.97 17.61 19.29
N ALA A 724 -19.58 18.58 20.00
CA ALA A 724 -20.95 19.00 19.73
C ALA A 724 -21.12 19.70 18.36
N LYS A 725 -20.04 20.21 17.77
CA LYS A 725 -20.04 20.72 16.40
C LYS A 725 -20.48 19.68 15.37
N ASP A 726 -20.11 18.42 15.56
CA ASP A 726 -20.45 17.33 14.63
C ASP A 726 -21.94 16.95 14.76
N VAL A 727 -22.48 17.05 15.99
CA VAL A 727 -23.91 16.93 16.26
C VAL A 727 -24.68 18.03 15.53
N VAL A 728 -24.24 19.29 15.63
CA VAL A 728 -24.88 20.43 14.95
C VAL A 728 -24.83 20.27 13.43
N GLN A 729 -23.70 19.84 12.88
CA GLN A 729 -23.57 19.56 11.46
C GLN A 729 -24.55 18.47 11.02
N LYS A 730 -24.68 17.40 11.81
CA LYS A 730 -25.63 16.32 11.51
C LYS A 730 -27.07 16.79 11.58
N MET A 731 -27.43 17.60 12.59
CA MET A 731 -28.74 18.22 12.73
C MET A 731 -29.09 19.06 11.49
N LEU A 732 -28.16 19.89 11.01
CA LEU A 732 -28.36 20.68 9.78
C LEU A 732 -28.63 19.79 8.57
N ASN A 733 -27.96 18.64 8.46
CA ASN A 733 -28.14 17.73 7.34
C ASN A 733 -29.51 17.06 7.34
N VAL A 734 -30.04 16.68 8.53
CA VAL A 734 -31.32 15.97 8.65
C VAL A 734 -32.53 16.87 8.88
N ALA A 735 -32.33 18.15 9.22
CA ALA A 735 -33.40 19.11 9.45
C ALA A 735 -34.22 19.40 8.18
N ASP A 736 -35.53 19.55 8.36
CA ASP A 736 -36.45 20.10 7.36
C ASP A 736 -36.11 21.56 7.01
N SER A 737 -36.77 22.10 5.97
CA SER A 737 -36.51 23.44 5.46
C SER A 737 -36.71 24.53 6.52
N ALA A 738 -37.76 24.44 7.33
CA ALA A 738 -38.09 25.43 8.34
C ALA A 738 -37.07 25.45 9.48
N ARG A 739 -36.72 24.28 10.04
CA ARG A 739 -35.76 24.14 11.13
C ARG A 739 -34.33 24.44 10.68
N ARG A 740 -33.97 24.05 9.45
CA ARG A 740 -32.67 24.39 8.85
C ARG A 740 -32.51 25.90 8.70
N GLN A 741 -33.54 26.59 8.19
CA GLN A 741 -33.56 28.05 8.12
C GLN A 741 -33.45 28.70 9.50
N LYS A 742 -34.17 28.16 10.50
CA LYS A 742 -34.09 28.61 11.90
C LYS A 742 -32.66 28.48 12.44
N MET A 743 -32.01 27.32 12.31
CA MET A 743 -30.62 27.10 12.75
C MET A 743 -29.64 28.08 12.08
N ILE A 744 -29.74 28.26 10.75
CA ILE A 744 -28.88 29.19 10.01
C ILE A 744 -29.10 30.64 10.48
N SER A 745 -30.36 31.02 10.74
CA SER A 745 -30.68 32.37 11.20
C SER A 745 -30.08 32.68 12.59
N LEU A 746 -30.14 31.72 13.52
CA LEU A 746 -29.58 31.86 14.86
C LEU A 746 -28.06 32.01 14.82
N ALA A 747 -27.38 31.25 13.98
CA ALA A 747 -25.94 31.35 13.83
C ALA A 747 -25.48 32.64 13.12
N LYS A 748 -26.25 33.13 12.13
CA LYS A 748 -26.01 34.44 11.51
C LYS A 748 -26.14 35.58 12.51
N ARG A 749 -27.17 35.55 13.38
CA ARG A 749 -27.35 36.53 14.47
C ARG A 749 -26.17 36.54 15.44
N ALA A 750 -25.65 35.37 15.80
CA ALA A 750 -24.47 35.27 16.66
C ALA A 750 -23.19 35.85 16.04
N ARG A 751 -23.00 35.66 14.73
CA ARG A 751 -21.88 36.25 13.97
C ARG A 751 -21.98 37.78 13.94
N ALA A 752 -23.19 38.33 13.86
CA ALA A 752 -23.45 39.78 13.89
C ALA A 752 -23.28 40.41 15.29
N ALA A 753 -23.43 39.62 16.36
CA ALA A 753 -23.32 40.08 17.75
C ALA A 753 -21.88 40.06 18.32
N GLN A 754 -20.87 39.57 17.59
CA GLN A 754 -19.47 39.63 18.04
C GLN A 754 -18.90 41.04 17.82
N PRO A 755 -18.42 41.74 18.87
CA PRO A 755 -17.80 43.04 18.71
C PRO A 755 -16.52 42.89 17.88
N THR A 756 -16.37 43.71 16.85
CA THR A 756 -15.10 43.89 16.13
C THR A 756 -14.05 44.48 17.08
N SER A 757 -13.36 43.64 17.87
CA SER A 757 -12.20 44.10 18.64
C SER A 757 -11.03 44.31 17.71
N LYS A 758 -10.59 45.57 17.62
CA LYS A 758 -9.44 46.06 16.86
C LYS A 758 -8.18 45.22 17.06
N LYS A 759 -7.41 45.15 15.97
CA LYS A 759 -6.01 44.71 15.85
C LYS A 759 -5.20 44.85 17.15
N GLY A 760 -4.71 43.73 17.66
CA GLY A 760 -3.63 43.66 18.64
C GLY A 760 -2.93 42.31 18.52
N ARG A 761 -1.64 42.32 18.15
CA ARG A 761 -0.78 41.13 18.13
C ARG A 761 -0.71 40.53 19.54
N ASN A 762 -1.17 39.29 19.71
CA ASN A 762 -0.38 38.27 20.42
C ASN A 762 -0.93 36.86 20.19
N ARG A 763 0.00 35.93 20.04
CA ARG A 763 -0.19 34.51 19.73
C ARG A 763 -0.69 33.73 20.95
N LYS A 764 -1.39 32.62 20.64
CA LYS A 764 -1.67 31.42 21.46
C LYS A 764 -2.77 31.55 22.52
N THR A 765 -4.00 31.21 22.12
CA THR A 765 -4.89 30.23 22.77
C THR A 765 -6.02 29.90 21.78
N GLY A 766 -6.30 28.61 21.57
CA GLY A 766 -7.21 28.13 20.53
C GLY A 766 -8.69 28.36 20.89
N ASN A 767 -9.32 29.36 20.27
CA ASN A 767 -10.77 29.61 20.40
C ASN A 767 -11.34 30.29 19.13
N GLY A 768 -11.09 29.69 17.95
CA GLY A 768 -11.54 30.21 16.65
C GLY A 768 -12.18 29.15 15.76
N CYS A 769 -13.30 28.54 16.18
CA CYS A 769 -13.97 27.47 15.41
C CYS A 769 -15.47 27.69 15.17
N VAL A 770 -15.93 28.95 15.05
CA VAL A 770 -17.31 29.22 14.58
C VAL A 770 -17.47 29.31 13.04
N PRO A 771 -16.46 29.66 12.19
CA PRO A 771 -16.74 29.95 10.78
C PRO A 771 -16.99 28.77 9.84
N LEU A 772 -16.81 27.51 10.23
CA LEU A 772 -16.66 26.39 9.27
C LEU A 772 -17.87 25.44 9.11
N ILE A 773 -18.94 25.60 9.89
CA ILE A 773 -20.07 24.64 9.91
C ILE A 773 -21.24 25.08 9.00
N ILE A 774 -21.27 26.35 8.60
CA ILE A 774 -22.46 26.97 7.94
C ILE A 774 -22.17 27.46 6.52
N ASP A 775 -20.90 27.55 6.12
CA ASP A 775 -20.50 27.93 4.76
C ASP A 775 -20.43 26.69 3.83
#